data_AF-A0A1Y4S5K4-F1
#
_entry.id   AF-A0A1Y4S5K4-F1
#
_cell.length_a   1.000
_cell.length_b   1.000
_cell.length_c   1.000
_cell.angle_alpha   90.00
_cell.angle_beta   90.00
_cell.angle_gamma   90.00
#
_symmetry.space_group_name_H-M   'P 1'
#
loop_
_entity.id
_entity.type
_entity.pdbx_description
1 polymer ?
#
loop_
_entity_poly.entity_id
_entity_poly.type
_entity_poly.pdbx_seq_one_letter_code
_entity_poly.pdbx_strand_id
1 'polypeptide(L)'
;MSGDSDFIIQNGVLKKYTGPGGKVVIPEGVTSIGDKAIWDQSDITELYINEGCKTIELNFRGCSGLRFLKIPSSVTYLSPLNYFVLDHATLELPAALYREIPFESERERDDYDRYNTVSYERAQTFLDCRLMGPEGLLGLFYSRLDTKEFFYRPENSLACDTPDAAGCRAYDEQLPREKPQIQLLGAMGRLYAPLELTPEHRAEFETLIRDNAAKCITLALKLDDAERLSVLAGLGLIHGKNYAKTLKNAGEKGAVRCAAYLEEHAGALQAAAAPAQKTASRAKTGGAPRHPAEELAARNAKGLRVQSILTRANLSGVQLQNLPQVRYKDTGEAADPEVLKYILAAYMGQMKKRPPMSSCYETEYVPLAIDPAVDELAAALDRDSLLAALREIADLEHGTEKPQRLIPYARYAQPEQIQELIRLTKDWARWFDYGSAGRSAIVVARGALLLSDTREAMLYAERCGCLDYYAQIRGSDAQTFRDTRLSDFGLDERGEKVYDLGGNTVTARLGDDLTLSLYDGNAKKTVKSLPKKKADPEKYEAAKADLAELKKNLKKVVKSRIDLLFAAFLDGRSRTGEAWKAAYQTNPVLRSVASLLVWSQDGHTFTLRDGQPIDSNGADYPITDSPVAVAHPMEMDRADVERWQKYFTSHALKQPFAQVWEPVIDFTQVREDRYQGVSIPAYRFKGQDKHGIGFAFQYDASELSLSFTDCHLDFGPGTAVERHFLNLQGELTLGAFRYEKESRATNHIIGLLDKWTVYGRVSKDDASVVRTLDVFTLAQVTELLNFAMENQSTNCIAALLAYKNERFADFDPMDVFTLD
;
A
#
# COMPACT_ATOMS: atom_id res chain seq x y z
N MET A 1 -22.78 7.72 -43.41
CA MET A 1 -21.56 7.24 -44.08
C MET A 1 -21.08 8.37 -44.96
N SER A 2 -19.78 8.68 -44.93
CA SER A 2 -19.16 9.72 -45.76
C SER A 2 -19.22 9.35 -47.26
N GLY A 3 -19.44 10.33 -48.13
CA GLY A 3 -19.40 10.17 -49.59
C GLY A 3 -18.05 10.62 -50.18
N ASP A 4 -17.74 10.22 -51.40
CA ASP A 4 -16.45 10.55 -52.05
C ASP A 4 -16.17 12.07 -52.16
N SER A 5 -17.21 12.90 -52.16
CA SER A 5 -17.11 14.36 -52.16
C SER A 5 -16.60 14.95 -50.84
N ASP A 6 -16.54 14.16 -49.76
CA ASP A 6 -16.13 14.60 -48.43
C ASP A 6 -14.60 14.62 -48.25
N PHE A 7 -13.84 14.13 -49.24
CA PHE A 7 -12.40 13.98 -49.19
C PHE A 7 -11.71 14.81 -50.28
N ILE A 8 -10.79 15.67 -49.88
CA ILE A 8 -9.90 16.41 -50.79
C ILE A 8 -8.60 15.63 -50.91
N ILE A 9 -8.44 14.88 -52.00
CA ILE A 9 -7.29 14.02 -52.27
C ILE A 9 -6.49 14.59 -53.45
N GLN A 10 -5.17 14.71 -53.29
CA GLN A 10 -4.27 15.21 -54.34
C GLN A 10 -3.07 14.27 -54.47
N ASN A 11 -2.84 13.73 -55.66
CA ASN A 11 -1.74 12.81 -55.97
C ASN A 11 -1.63 11.62 -54.99
N GLY A 12 -2.77 11.04 -54.58
CA GLY A 12 -2.82 9.95 -53.60
C GLY A 12 -2.65 10.40 -52.14
N VAL A 13 -2.51 11.70 -51.88
CA VAL A 13 -2.43 12.24 -50.52
C VAL A 13 -3.78 12.81 -50.10
N LEU A 14 -4.36 12.31 -49.01
CA LEU A 14 -5.53 12.94 -48.39
C LEU A 14 -5.09 14.25 -47.71
N LYS A 15 -5.60 15.38 -48.20
CA LYS A 15 -5.25 16.72 -47.73
C LYS A 15 -6.26 17.30 -46.76
N LYS A 16 -7.55 16.97 -46.90
CA LYS A 16 -8.62 17.44 -46.02
C LYS A 16 -9.87 16.57 -46.09
N TYR A 17 -10.55 16.41 -44.96
CA TYR A 17 -11.88 15.86 -44.80
C TYR A 17 -12.86 16.98 -44.45
N THR A 18 -14.02 17.01 -45.10
CA THR A 18 -15.06 18.03 -44.91
C THR A 18 -16.45 17.42 -44.69
N GLY A 19 -16.51 16.12 -44.39
CA GLY A 19 -17.77 15.42 -44.15
C GLY A 19 -18.34 15.64 -42.75
N PRO A 20 -19.51 15.04 -42.46
CA PRO A 20 -20.28 15.30 -41.24
C PRO A 20 -19.78 14.60 -39.96
N GLY A 21 -18.67 13.85 -40.00
CA GLY A 21 -18.15 13.10 -38.85
C GLY A 21 -18.75 11.70 -38.67
N GLY A 22 -18.61 11.14 -37.46
CA GLY A 22 -18.97 9.77 -37.10
C GLY A 22 -17.92 8.74 -37.53
N LYS A 23 -18.38 7.64 -38.14
CA LYS A 23 -17.52 6.61 -38.73
C LYS A 23 -17.04 7.05 -40.12
N VAL A 24 -15.74 7.31 -40.24
CA VAL A 24 -15.07 7.76 -41.47
C VAL A 24 -14.19 6.64 -42.00
N VAL A 25 -14.34 6.33 -43.30
CA VAL A 25 -13.53 5.34 -44.01
C VAL A 25 -12.77 6.07 -45.10
N ILE A 26 -11.43 6.02 -45.07
CA ILE A 26 -10.58 6.63 -46.09
C ILE A 26 -10.74 5.81 -47.39
N PRO A 27 -10.99 6.45 -48.55
CA PRO A 27 -11.21 5.74 -49.81
C PRO A 27 -9.94 5.07 -50.35
N GLU A 28 -10.14 4.05 -51.20
CA GLU A 28 -9.04 3.36 -51.89
C GLU A 28 -8.25 4.32 -52.80
N GLY A 29 -6.95 4.05 -52.98
CA GLY A 29 -6.05 4.89 -53.77
C GLY A 29 -5.34 6.01 -52.99
N VAL A 30 -5.70 6.22 -51.73
CA VAL A 30 -4.94 7.08 -50.81
C VAL A 30 -3.69 6.34 -50.32
N THR A 31 -2.51 6.87 -50.63
CA THR A 31 -1.19 6.32 -50.28
C THR A 31 -0.55 7.03 -49.08
N SER A 32 -0.99 8.25 -48.79
CA SER A 32 -0.52 9.05 -47.65
C SER A 32 -1.65 9.91 -47.07
N ILE A 33 -1.61 10.18 -45.78
CA ILE A 33 -2.54 11.12 -45.14
C ILE A 33 -1.75 12.30 -44.59
N GLY A 34 -2.08 13.49 -45.07
CA GLY A 34 -1.42 14.73 -44.69
C GLY A 34 -1.76 15.18 -43.27
N ASP A 35 -0.88 15.98 -42.71
CA ASP A 35 -0.92 16.53 -41.35
C ASP A 35 -2.25 17.19 -40.95
N LYS A 36 -2.89 17.91 -41.87
CA LYS A 36 -4.16 18.60 -41.61
C LYS A 36 -5.41 17.87 -42.06
N ALA A 37 -5.29 16.63 -42.52
CA ALA A 37 -6.37 15.96 -43.22
C ALA A 37 -7.68 15.90 -42.43
N ILE A 38 -7.63 15.78 -41.11
CA ILE A 38 -8.81 15.74 -40.23
C ILE A 38 -8.73 16.75 -39.09
N TRP A 39 -8.00 17.84 -39.30
CA TRP A 39 -7.77 18.81 -38.23
C TRP A 39 -9.09 19.46 -37.77
N ASP A 40 -9.28 19.57 -36.45
CA ASP A 40 -10.45 20.16 -35.78
C ASP A 40 -11.77 19.47 -36.13
N GLN A 41 -11.69 18.17 -36.44
CA GLN A 41 -12.84 17.31 -36.69
C GLN A 41 -13.29 16.63 -35.39
N SER A 42 -13.93 17.40 -34.50
CA SER A 42 -14.44 16.91 -33.22
C SER A 42 -15.48 15.80 -33.36
N ASP A 43 -16.16 15.77 -34.51
CA ASP A 43 -17.32 14.91 -34.73
C ASP A 43 -16.95 13.52 -35.24
N ILE A 44 -15.68 13.26 -35.59
CA ILE A 44 -15.20 11.92 -35.97
C ILE A 44 -15.08 11.05 -34.72
N THR A 45 -15.75 9.90 -34.71
CA THR A 45 -15.72 8.93 -33.60
C THR A 45 -14.88 7.70 -33.93
N GLU A 46 -14.89 7.28 -35.20
CA GLU A 46 -14.11 6.13 -35.68
C GLU A 46 -13.45 6.45 -37.02
N LEU A 47 -12.18 6.09 -37.17
CA LEU A 47 -11.43 6.30 -38.40
C LEU A 47 -10.82 4.99 -38.92
N TYR A 48 -11.14 4.65 -40.17
CA TYR A 48 -10.67 3.43 -40.84
C TYR A 48 -9.76 3.81 -42.00
N ILE A 49 -8.47 3.46 -41.90
CA ILE A 49 -7.49 3.75 -42.94
C ILE A 49 -7.49 2.63 -43.99
N ASN A 50 -7.40 2.99 -45.29
CA ASN A 50 -7.44 2.03 -46.39
C ASN A 50 -6.14 1.22 -46.50
N GLU A 51 -6.27 -0.05 -46.90
CA GLU A 51 -5.13 -0.85 -47.35
C GLU A 51 -4.47 -0.15 -48.55
N GLY A 52 -3.14 0.03 -48.48
CA GLY A 52 -2.35 0.78 -49.46
C GLY A 52 -1.80 2.11 -48.93
N CYS A 53 -2.35 2.65 -47.84
CA CYS A 53 -1.78 3.81 -47.15
C CYS A 53 -0.44 3.43 -46.49
N LYS A 54 0.63 4.16 -46.79
CA LYS A 54 1.99 3.91 -46.29
C LYS A 54 2.38 4.83 -45.14
N THR A 55 1.93 6.07 -45.19
CA THR A 55 2.41 7.14 -44.31
C THR A 55 1.24 7.91 -43.73
N ILE A 56 1.25 8.04 -42.40
CA ILE A 56 0.27 8.81 -41.65
C ILE A 56 1.00 9.98 -40.98
N GLU A 57 0.93 11.15 -41.62
CA GLU A 57 1.50 12.39 -41.10
C GLU A 57 0.47 13.22 -40.32
N LEU A 58 -0.76 12.71 -40.21
CA LEU A 58 -1.92 13.26 -39.51
C LEU A 58 -1.56 13.99 -38.21
N ASN A 59 -2.36 14.99 -37.84
CA ASN A 59 -2.36 15.64 -36.53
C ASN A 59 -3.79 15.62 -35.99
N PHE A 60 -4.04 14.85 -34.93
CA PHE A 60 -5.38 14.66 -34.32
C PHE A 60 -5.83 15.83 -33.44
N ARG A 61 -5.15 16.98 -33.50
CA ARG A 61 -5.51 18.16 -32.72
C ARG A 61 -6.97 18.54 -33.00
N GLY A 62 -7.77 18.73 -31.94
CA GLY A 62 -9.19 19.04 -32.06
C GLY A 62 -10.12 17.85 -32.42
N CYS A 63 -9.58 16.64 -32.63
CA CYS A 63 -10.39 15.41 -32.83
C CYS A 63 -10.87 14.80 -31.51
N SER A 64 -11.51 15.59 -30.64
CA SER A 64 -11.89 15.18 -29.28
C SER A 64 -12.89 14.02 -29.21
N GLY A 65 -13.62 13.76 -30.30
CA GLY A 65 -14.59 12.65 -30.40
C GLY A 65 -13.99 11.30 -30.77
N LEU A 66 -12.73 11.24 -31.23
CA LEU A 66 -12.15 10.00 -31.76
C LEU A 66 -11.96 8.98 -30.63
N ARG A 67 -12.50 7.77 -30.82
CA ARG A 67 -12.41 6.65 -29.86
C ARG A 67 -11.84 5.39 -30.49
N PHE A 68 -11.83 5.28 -31.81
CA PHE A 68 -11.34 4.10 -32.51
C PHE A 68 -10.57 4.47 -33.77
N LEU A 69 -9.41 3.84 -33.97
CA LEU A 69 -8.57 3.99 -35.15
C LEU A 69 -8.14 2.61 -35.67
N LYS A 70 -8.43 2.30 -36.92
CA LYS A 70 -7.93 1.09 -37.59
C LYS A 70 -6.75 1.43 -38.50
N ILE A 71 -5.59 0.87 -38.19
CA ILE A 71 -4.35 1.00 -38.98
C ILE A 71 -4.11 -0.30 -39.76
N PRO A 72 -4.03 -0.25 -41.10
CA PRO A 72 -3.77 -1.42 -41.93
C PRO A 72 -2.30 -1.83 -41.93
N SER A 73 -2.02 -3.02 -42.45
CA SER A 73 -0.66 -3.58 -42.52
C SER A 73 0.30 -2.79 -43.39
N SER A 74 -0.24 -2.04 -44.34
CA SER A 74 0.52 -1.23 -45.28
C SER A 74 1.21 -0.04 -44.65
N VAL A 75 0.79 0.42 -43.46
CA VAL A 75 1.34 1.62 -42.80
C VAL A 75 2.70 1.30 -42.20
N THR A 76 3.71 2.05 -42.62
CA THR A 76 5.11 1.89 -42.16
C THR A 76 5.62 3.11 -41.38
N TYR A 77 4.83 4.19 -41.32
CA TYR A 77 5.21 5.40 -40.61
C TYR A 77 3.99 6.12 -40.02
N LEU A 78 4.11 6.50 -38.74
CA LEU A 78 3.18 7.33 -38.00
C LEU A 78 3.94 8.48 -37.32
N SER A 79 3.47 9.73 -37.49
CA SER A 79 4.15 10.91 -36.96
C SER A 79 4.20 10.94 -35.41
N PRO A 80 5.33 11.33 -34.78
CA PRO A 80 5.48 11.39 -33.32
C PRO A 80 4.48 12.25 -32.56
N LEU A 81 3.95 13.29 -33.20
CA LEU A 81 2.96 14.17 -32.59
C LEU A 81 1.61 13.49 -32.33
N ASN A 82 1.35 12.34 -32.97
CA ASN A 82 0.10 11.61 -32.81
C ASN A 82 0.00 10.82 -31.52
N TYR A 83 1.14 10.46 -30.92
CA TYR A 83 1.18 9.55 -29.78
C TYR A 83 0.56 10.14 -28.51
N PHE A 84 0.66 11.45 -28.32
CA PHE A 84 0.04 12.15 -27.19
C PHE A 84 -1.45 12.42 -27.38
N VAL A 85 -1.95 12.41 -28.61
CA VAL A 85 -3.34 12.74 -28.92
C VAL A 85 -4.21 11.49 -29.03
N LEU A 86 -3.62 10.35 -29.41
CA LEU A 86 -4.29 9.06 -29.49
C LEU A 86 -4.51 8.39 -28.14
N ASP A 87 -4.02 8.96 -27.03
CA ASP A 87 -4.19 8.47 -25.65
C ASP A 87 -5.64 8.00 -25.43
N HIS A 88 -6.67 8.73 -25.85
CA HIS A 88 -8.07 8.38 -25.57
C HIS A 88 -8.77 7.44 -26.58
N ALA A 89 -8.03 6.72 -27.43
CA ALA A 89 -8.59 5.85 -28.46
C ALA A 89 -8.10 4.39 -28.38
N THR A 90 -8.92 3.46 -28.88
CA THR A 90 -8.52 2.08 -29.16
C THR A 90 -7.94 1.97 -30.56
N LEU A 91 -6.79 1.33 -30.69
CA LEU A 91 -6.08 1.10 -31.94
C LEU A 91 -6.23 -0.36 -32.40
N GLU A 92 -6.80 -0.58 -33.59
CA GLU A 92 -6.77 -1.88 -34.27
C GLU A 92 -5.60 -1.90 -35.26
N LEU A 93 -4.74 -2.92 -35.20
CA LEU A 93 -3.65 -3.14 -36.14
C LEU A 93 -3.41 -4.64 -36.40
N PRO A 94 -2.77 -5.03 -37.53
CA PRO A 94 -2.46 -6.43 -37.80
C PRO A 94 -1.56 -7.04 -36.73
N ALA A 95 -1.86 -8.28 -36.33
CA ALA A 95 -1.09 -8.99 -35.32
C ALA A 95 0.38 -9.18 -35.71
N ALA A 96 0.70 -9.23 -37.01
CA ALA A 96 2.08 -9.27 -37.49
C ALA A 96 2.85 -7.97 -37.19
N LEU A 97 2.21 -6.81 -37.36
CA LEU A 97 2.78 -5.51 -37.02
C LEU A 97 3.00 -5.38 -35.51
N TYR A 98 2.06 -5.87 -34.70
CA TYR A 98 2.25 -5.94 -33.26
C TYR A 98 3.38 -6.88 -32.83
N ARG A 99 3.57 -8.01 -33.54
CA ARG A 99 4.58 -8.99 -33.16
C ARG A 99 6.02 -8.54 -33.42
N GLU A 100 6.23 -7.59 -34.32
CA GLU A 100 7.55 -7.05 -34.66
C GLU A 100 8.09 -6.04 -33.62
N ILE A 101 7.36 -5.79 -32.52
CA ILE A 101 7.91 -5.05 -31.39
C ILE A 101 9.10 -5.83 -30.80
N PRO A 102 10.28 -5.20 -30.66
CA PRO A 102 11.44 -5.84 -30.05
C PRO A 102 11.23 -5.90 -28.53
N PHE A 103 11.08 -7.11 -28.00
CA PHE A 103 11.09 -7.40 -26.56
C PHE A 103 12.31 -8.27 -26.25
N GLU A 104 12.95 -8.09 -25.10
CA GLU A 104 14.16 -8.84 -24.69
C GLU A 104 13.85 -10.31 -24.38
N SER A 105 12.58 -10.65 -24.13
CA SER A 105 12.12 -12.03 -23.94
C SER A 105 10.62 -12.20 -24.23
N GLU A 106 10.18 -13.44 -24.48
CA GLU A 106 8.74 -13.75 -24.60
C GLU A 106 7.96 -13.42 -23.32
N ARG A 107 8.61 -13.45 -22.15
CA ARG A 107 8.01 -13.07 -20.87
C ARG A 107 7.71 -11.58 -20.78
N GLU A 108 8.61 -10.74 -21.29
CA GLU A 108 8.38 -9.29 -21.34
C GLU A 108 7.25 -8.92 -22.30
N ARG A 109 7.16 -9.65 -23.42
CA ARG A 109 6.03 -9.56 -24.33
C ARG A 109 4.72 -9.97 -23.65
N ASP A 110 4.68 -11.12 -22.98
CA ASP A 110 3.49 -11.57 -22.23
C ASP A 110 3.08 -10.57 -21.14
N ASP A 111 4.05 -9.97 -20.43
CA ASP A 111 3.79 -8.93 -19.45
C ASP A 111 3.27 -7.63 -20.10
N TYR A 112 3.79 -7.23 -21.26
CA TYR A 112 3.31 -6.06 -22.01
C TYR A 112 1.90 -6.27 -22.60
N ASP A 113 1.66 -7.46 -23.13
CA ASP A 113 0.39 -7.93 -23.69
C ASP A 113 -0.72 -7.93 -22.63
N ARG A 114 -0.38 -8.34 -21.40
CA ARG A 114 -1.28 -8.44 -20.25
C ARG A 114 -1.95 -7.12 -19.84
N TYR A 115 -1.35 -5.97 -20.15
CA TYR A 115 -1.84 -4.67 -19.70
C TYR A 115 -2.31 -3.76 -20.83
N ASN A 116 -1.83 -3.95 -22.06
CA ASN A 116 -2.02 -2.99 -23.14
C ASN A 116 -2.91 -3.51 -24.29
N THR A 117 -3.25 -4.80 -24.30
CA THR A 117 -4.09 -5.42 -25.34
C THR A 117 -5.52 -5.63 -24.87
N VAL A 118 -6.49 -5.24 -25.71
CA VAL A 118 -7.93 -5.36 -25.45
C VAL A 118 -8.46 -6.72 -25.93
N SER A 119 -7.91 -7.27 -27.01
CA SER A 119 -8.16 -8.66 -27.45
C SER A 119 -7.11 -9.16 -28.47
N TYR A 120 -6.97 -10.48 -28.55
CA TYR A 120 -6.20 -11.19 -29.58
C TYR A 120 -7.12 -11.97 -30.52
N GLU A 121 -7.22 -11.51 -31.77
CA GLU A 121 -7.75 -12.33 -32.86
C GLU A 121 -6.59 -12.83 -33.73
N ARG A 122 -6.74 -13.99 -34.38
CA ARG A 122 -5.62 -14.65 -35.11
C ARG A 122 -4.91 -13.76 -36.15
N ALA A 123 -5.57 -12.69 -36.63
CA ALA A 123 -5.05 -11.76 -37.66
C ALA A 123 -4.89 -10.28 -37.21
N GLN A 124 -5.52 -9.84 -36.10
CA GLN A 124 -5.57 -8.44 -35.67
C GLN A 124 -5.33 -8.33 -34.15
N THR A 125 -4.75 -7.22 -33.72
CA THR A 125 -4.49 -6.85 -32.33
C THR A 125 -5.16 -5.51 -32.03
N PHE A 126 -5.88 -5.46 -30.90
CA PHE A 126 -6.52 -4.24 -30.41
C PHE A 126 -5.74 -3.71 -29.20
N LEU A 127 -5.29 -2.46 -29.24
CA LEU A 127 -4.52 -1.80 -28.18
C LEU A 127 -5.33 -0.65 -27.57
N ASP A 128 -5.29 -0.52 -26.25
CA ASP A 128 -5.79 0.70 -25.59
C ASP A 128 -4.63 1.69 -25.47
N CYS A 129 -4.70 2.78 -26.23
CA CYS A 129 -3.63 3.78 -26.26
C CYS A 129 -3.45 4.50 -24.91
N ARG A 130 -4.45 4.49 -24.01
CA ARG A 130 -4.33 5.04 -22.64
C ARG A 130 -3.38 4.23 -21.79
N LEU A 131 -3.38 2.91 -22.00
CA LEU A 131 -2.61 1.95 -21.22
C LEU A 131 -1.19 1.82 -21.78
N MET A 132 -1.07 1.86 -23.12
CA MET A 132 0.21 1.76 -23.82
C MET A 132 1.09 3.01 -23.67
N GLY A 133 0.49 4.19 -23.60
CA GLY A 133 1.19 5.47 -23.52
C GLY A 133 1.93 5.87 -24.82
N PRO A 134 2.41 7.12 -24.90
CA PRO A 134 3.06 7.64 -26.09
C PRO A 134 4.39 6.95 -26.40
N GLU A 135 5.12 6.47 -25.39
CA GLU A 135 6.38 5.76 -25.54
C GLU A 135 6.21 4.36 -26.16
N GLY A 136 5.11 3.66 -25.85
CA GLY A 136 4.80 2.35 -26.43
C GLY A 136 4.39 2.44 -27.90
N LEU A 137 3.58 3.44 -28.27
CA LEU A 137 3.26 3.74 -29.68
C LEU A 137 4.51 4.15 -30.47
N LEU A 138 5.39 4.93 -29.85
CA LEU A 138 6.65 5.37 -30.42
C LEU A 138 7.57 4.16 -30.72
N GLY A 139 7.69 3.22 -29.79
CA GLY A 139 8.42 1.96 -29.99
C GLY A 139 7.86 1.08 -31.12
N LEU A 140 6.53 0.98 -31.21
CA LEU A 140 5.82 0.15 -32.20
C LEU A 140 6.14 0.52 -33.67
N PHE A 141 6.23 1.81 -33.98
CA PHE A 141 6.48 2.28 -35.36
C PHE A 141 7.94 2.61 -35.65
N TYR A 142 8.79 2.79 -34.61
CA TYR A 142 10.23 2.96 -34.81
C TYR A 142 10.95 1.69 -35.24
N SER A 143 10.50 0.52 -34.80
CA SER A 143 11.14 -0.77 -35.15
C SER A 143 11.05 -1.13 -36.63
N ARG A 144 10.14 -0.48 -37.38
CA ARG A 144 9.90 -0.71 -38.82
C ARG A 144 10.62 0.25 -39.77
N LEU A 145 11.46 1.15 -39.26
CA LEU A 145 12.21 2.08 -40.11
C LEU A 145 13.50 1.42 -40.63
N ASP A 146 13.53 1.10 -41.92
CA ASP A 146 14.65 0.38 -42.56
C ASP A 146 16.00 1.12 -42.52
N THR A 147 16.03 2.47 -42.40
CA THR A 147 17.29 3.23 -42.32
C THR A 147 17.19 4.51 -41.49
N LYS A 148 18.33 4.91 -40.89
CA LYS A 148 18.52 6.23 -40.25
C LYS A 148 18.09 7.41 -41.14
N GLU A 149 18.11 7.28 -42.47
CA GLU A 149 17.89 8.38 -43.42
C GLU A 149 16.44 8.84 -43.54
N PHE A 150 15.44 8.02 -43.15
CA PHE A 150 14.03 8.44 -43.20
C PHE A 150 13.71 9.52 -42.15
N PHE A 151 14.44 9.51 -41.04
CA PHE A 151 14.35 10.51 -39.97
C PHE A 151 14.98 11.86 -40.34
N TYR A 152 15.85 11.89 -41.37
CA TYR A 152 16.72 13.03 -41.68
C TYR A 152 16.38 13.78 -42.97
N ARG A 153 15.27 13.49 -43.66
CA ARG A 153 14.90 14.26 -44.86
C ARG A 153 14.33 15.64 -44.47
N PRO A 154 14.96 16.76 -44.89
CA PRO A 154 14.48 18.12 -44.58
C PRO A 154 13.15 18.48 -45.24
N GLU A 155 12.67 17.67 -46.19
CA GLU A 155 11.66 18.03 -47.18
C GLU A 155 10.23 17.61 -46.77
N ASN A 156 10.06 16.89 -45.65
CA ASN A 156 8.76 16.43 -45.12
C ASN A 156 8.39 17.12 -43.79
N SER A 157 8.77 18.39 -43.63
CA SER A 157 8.51 19.14 -42.40
C SER A 157 7.04 19.54 -42.28
N LEU A 158 6.42 19.07 -41.20
CA LEU A 158 5.15 19.50 -40.63
C LEU A 158 5.16 21.01 -40.33
N ALA A 159 4.72 21.84 -41.26
CA ALA A 159 4.36 23.21 -40.96
C ALA A 159 3.05 23.57 -41.65
N CYS A 160 2.06 23.72 -40.80
CA CYS A 160 0.71 24.07 -41.12
C CYS A 160 0.57 25.60 -41.38
N ASP A 161 -0.10 25.96 -42.49
CA ASP A 161 -0.79 27.25 -42.73
C ASP A 161 -1.90 27.63 -41.71
N THR A 162 -1.89 28.87 -41.20
CA THR A 162 -2.92 29.94 -41.35
C THR A 162 -2.59 31.12 -40.40
N PRO A 163 -3.10 32.35 -40.60
CA PRO A 163 -3.11 33.18 -41.78
C PRO A 163 -2.40 34.52 -41.49
N ASP A 164 -1.11 34.52 -41.10
CA ASP A 164 -0.30 35.74 -41.13
C ASP A 164 1.12 35.51 -41.67
N ALA A 165 1.42 36.14 -42.82
CA ALA A 165 2.67 35.96 -43.55
C ALA A 165 3.92 36.55 -42.85
N ALA A 166 3.80 36.97 -41.59
CA ALA A 166 4.89 37.49 -40.76
C ALA A 166 5.43 36.42 -39.80
N GLY A 167 4.58 35.55 -39.25
CA GLY A 167 4.99 34.46 -38.36
C GLY A 167 5.76 33.34 -39.07
N CYS A 168 5.34 32.94 -40.28
CA CYS A 168 5.96 31.84 -41.02
C CYS A 168 7.42 32.14 -41.43
N ARG A 169 7.74 33.39 -41.82
CA ARG A 169 9.15 33.75 -42.15
C ARG A 169 10.08 33.68 -40.94
N ALA A 170 9.58 33.99 -39.74
CA ALA A 170 10.36 33.90 -38.51
C ALA A 170 10.57 32.44 -38.05
N TYR A 171 9.62 31.55 -38.36
CA TYR A 171 9.67 30.13 -38.03
C TYR A 171 10.51 29.33 -39.05
N ASP A 172 10.42 29.63 -40.34
CA ASP A 172 11.24 29.01 -41.40
C ASP A 172 12.73 29.36 -41.25
N GLU A 173 13.07 30.54 -40.76
CA GLU A 173 14.45 30.89 -40.40
C GLU A 173 14.97 30.15 -39.14
N GLN A 174 14.08 29.59 -38.32
CA GLN A 174 14.41 28.88 -37.08
C GLN A 174 14.56 27.37 -37.25
N LEU A 175 13.93 26.73 -38.22
CA LEU A 175 13.91 25.26 -38.33
C LEU A 175 15.31 24.59 -38.42
N PRO A 176 16.30 25.12 -39.15
CA PRO A 176 17.68 24.61 -39.11
C PRO A 176 18.38 24.85 -37.76
N ARG A 177 17.89 25.80 -36.96
CA ARG A 177 18.44 26.17 -35.65
C ARG A 177 17.90 25.28 -34.51
N GLU A 178 16.76 24.61 -34.67
CA GLU A 178 16.10 23.81 -33.62
C GLU A 178 16.49 22.32 -33.61
N LYS A 179 16.94 21.73 -34.72
CA LYS A 179 17.45 20.34 -34.77
C LYS A 179 18.56 20.03 -33.73
N PRO A 180 19.59 20.87 -33.57
CA PRO A 180 20.59 20.67 -32.52
C PRO A 180 20.04 20.92 -31.11
N GLN A 181 19.01 21.77 -30.96
CA GLN A 181 18.44 22.10 -29.66
C GLN A 181 17.69 20.91 -29.06
N ILE A 182 16.92 20.20 -29.89
CA ILE A 182 16.21 18.98 -29.49
C ILE A 182 17.18 17.88 -29.05
N GLN A 183 18.30 17.71 -29.78
CA GLN A 183 19.35 16.75 -29.41
C GLN A 183 19.98 17.10 -28.05
N LEU A 184 20.28 18.38 -27.79
CA LEU A 184 20.86 18.83 -26.53
C LEU A 184 19.87 18.71 -25.36
N LEU A 185 18.58 19.00 -25.59
CA LEU A 185 17.51 18.82 -24.59
C LEU A 185 17.28 17.35 -24.24
N GLY A 186 17.37 16.46 -25.24
CA GLY A 186 17.32 15.01 -25.05
C GLY A 186 18.52 14.50 -24.25
N ALA A 187 19.74 14.93 -24.59
CA ALA A 187 20.96 14.56 -23.87
C ALA A 187 20.92 15.03 -22.39
N MET A 188 20.53 16.28 -22.13
CA MET A 188 20.38 16.78 -20.76
C MET A 188 19.30 16.02 -19.99
N GLY A 189 18.18 15.67 -20.63
CA GLY A 189 17.12 14.87 -20.03
C GLY A 189 17.57 13.45 -19.67
N ARG A 190 18.33 12.79 -20.55
CA ARG A 190 18.90 11.45 -20.32
C ARG A 190 19.96 11.43 -19.21
N LEU A 191 20.73 12.51 -19.04
CA LEU A 191 21.67 12.63 -17.92
C LEU A 191 20.99 13.02 -16.60
N TYR A 192 19.88 13.76 -16.65
CA TYR A 192 19.06 14.09 -15.49
C TYR A 192 18.39 12.84 -14.91
N ALA A 193 17.82 11.99 -15.78
CA ALA A 193 17.17 10.73 -15.41
C ALA A 193 17.80 9.53 -16.18
N PRO A 194 18.97 9.03 -15.73
CA PRO A 194 19.76 8.05 -16.47
C PRO A 194 19.28 6.60 -16.22
N LEU A 195 18.07 6.29 -16.66
CA LEU A 195 17.62 4.90 -16.78
C LEU A 195 18.36 4.24 -17.93
N GLU A 196 19.02 3.10 -17.66
CA GLU A 196 19.67 2.24 -18.67
C GLU A 196 20.80 2.89 -19.50
N LEU A 197 21.41 3.97 -19.00
CA LEU A 197 22.56 4.61 -19.65
C LEU A 197 23.84 3.82 -19.39
N THR A 198 24.40 3.21 -20.44
CA THR A 198 25.73 2.59 -20.36
C THR A 198 26.81 3.65 -20.05
N PRO A 199 27.94 3.27 -19.44
CA PRO A 199 29.07 4.19 -19.22
C PRO A 199 29.53 4.90 -20.51
N GLU A 200 29.48 4.21 -21.65
CA GLU A 200 29.85 4.73 -22.97
C GLU A 200 28.87 5.81 -23.44
N HIS A 201 27.55 5.54 -23.43
CA HIS A 201 26.54 6.52 -23.83
C HIS A 201 26.48 7.71 -22.87
N ARG A 202 26.72 7.49 -21.58
CA ARG A 202 26.88 8.59 -20.61
C ARG A 202 28.04 9.51 -21.01
N ALA A 203 29.19 8.95 -21.33
CA ALA A 203 30.36 9.72 -21.75
C ALA A 203 30.09 10.50 -23.05
N GLU A 204 29.35 9.91 -24.00
CA GLU A 204 28.95 10.59 -25.24
C GLU A 204 28.01 11.78 -24.98
N PHE A 205 26.99 11.61 -24.14
CA PHE A 205 26.08 12.71 -23.79
C PHE A 205 26.78 13.81 -22.99
N GLU A 206 27.66 13.45 -22.05
CA GLU A 206 28.48 14.43 -21.33
C GLU A 206 29.38 15.22 -22.28
N THR A 207 30.00 14.55 -23.26
CA THR A 207 30.84 15.18 -24.29
C THR A 207 30.00 16.14 -25.15
N LEU A 208 28.86 15.68 -25.67
CA LEU A 208 27.95 16.48 -26.50
C LEU A 208 27.47 17.75 -25.77
N ILE A 209 27.14 17.64 -24.48
CA ILE A 209 26.70 18.76 -23.65
C ILE A 209 27.87 19.72 -23.36
N ARG A 210 29.07 19.20 -23.06
CA ARG A 210 30.26 20.03 -22.84
C ARG A 210 30.64 20.82 -24.08
N ASP A 211 30.60 20.19 -25.26
CA ASP A 211 30.88 20.84 -26.55
C ASP A 211 29.85 21.92 -26.91
N ASN A 212 28.66 21.89 -26.29
CA ASN A 212 27.57 22.82 -26.54
C ASN A 212 27.08 23.55 -25.27
N ALA A 213 27.94 23.71 -24.27
CA ALA A 213 27.56 24.17 -22.92
C ALA A 213 26.77 25.48 -22.91
N ALA A 214 27.22 26.50 -23.65
CA ALA A 214 26.54 27.80 -23.71
C ALA A 214 25.13 27.71 -24.33
N LYS A 215 24.95 26.84 -25.32
CA LYS A 215 23.63 26.59 -25.94
C LYS A 215 22.72 25.83 -24.98
N CYS A 216 23.25 24.83 -24.27
CA CYS A 216 22.51 24.06 -23.28
C CYS A 216 21.98 24.94 -22.13
N ILE A 217 22.83 25.83 -21.58
CA ILE A 217 22.42 26.79 -20.55
C ILE A 217 21.31 27.70 -21.10
N THR A 218 21.48 28.20 -22.32
CA THR A 218 20.47 29.06 -22.96
C THR A 218 19.13 28.33 -23.16
N LEU A 219 19.16 27.03 -23.50
CA LEU A 219 17.98 26.21 -23.70
C LEU A 219 17.25 25.90 -22.39
N ALA A 220 17.97 25.49 -21.34
CA ALA A 220 17.40 25.26 -20.02
C ALA A 220 16.71 26.54 -19.47
N LEU A 221 17.38 27.69 -19.59
CA LEU A 221 16.79 28.98 -19.21
C LEU A 221 15.60 29.38 -20.09
N LYS A 222 15.61 29.09 -21.39
CA LYS A 222 14.49 29.42 -22.30
C LYS A 222 13.23 28.62 -21.96
N LEU A 223 13.39 27.38 -21.46
CA LEU A 223 12.28 26.49 -21.10
C LEU A 223 11.88 26.56 -19.62
N ASP A 224 12.59 27.36 -18.83
CA ASP A 224 12.48 27.39 -17.37
C ASP A 224 12.58 26.00 -16.71
N ASP A 225 13.57 25.23 -17.17
CA ASP A 225 13.79 23.82 -16.83
C ASP A 225 14.96 23.69 -15.84
N ALA A 226 14.63 23.73 -14.54
CA ALA A 226 15.60 23.67 -13.45
C ALA A 226 16.31 22.31 -13.39
N GLU A 227 15.62 21.24 -13.79
CA GLU A 227 16.12 19.88 -13.83
C GLU A 227 17.29 19.75 -14.81
N ARG A 228 17.12 20.21 -16.06
CA ARG A 228 18.21 20.24 -17.04
C ARG A 228 19.29 21.26 -16.68
N LEU A 229 18.93 22.36 -16.03
CA LEU A 229 19.90 23.31 -15.49
C LEU A 229 20.79 22.68 -14.40
N SER A 230 20.23 21.77 -13.59
CA SER A 230 20.95 21.06 -12.54
C SER A 230 22.01 20.11 -13.11
N VAL A 231 21.74 19.46 -14.26
CA VAL A 231 22.74 18.65 -14.98
C VAL A 231 23.93 19.50 -15.42
N LEU A 232 23.67 20.72 -15.92
CA LEU A 232 24.73 21.64 -16.34
C LEU A 232 25.57 22.13 -15.16
N ALA A 233 24.92 22.39 -14.01
CA ALA A 233 25.62 22.66 -12.76
C ALA A 233 26.48 21.47 -12.30
N GLY A 234 25.93 20.26 -12.32
CA GLY A 234 26.64 19.02 -11.94
C GLY A 234 27.84 18.69 -12.83
N LEU A 235 27.79 19.06 -14.11
CA LEU A 235 28.93 18.94 -15.05
C LEU A 235 29.98 20.06 -14.87
N GLY A 236 29.76 21.02 -13.97
CA GLY A 236 30.63 22.17 -13.75
C GLY A 236 30.54 23.24 -14.83
N LEU A 237 29.47 23.24 -15.64
CA LEU A 237 29.27 24.18 -16.74
C LEU A 237 28.64 25.50 -16.28
N ILE A 238 28.08 25.53 -15.07
CA ILE A 238 27.64 26.75 -14.37
C ILE A 238 28.49 26.90 -13.12
N HIS A 239 29.30 27.95 -13.08
CA HIS A 239 30.28 28.19 -12.02
C HIS A 239 30.55 29.70 -11.88
N GLY A 240 31.21 30.13 -10.82
CA GLY A 240 31.34 31.56 -10.45
C GLY A 240 31.76 32.56 -11.55
N LYS A 241 32.41 32.14 -12.65
CA LYS A 241 32.71 33.04 -13.80
C LYS A 241 31.51 33.31 -14.70
N ASN A 242 30.56 32.39 -14.81
CA ASN A 242 29.36 32.55 -15.63
C ASN A 242 28.05 32.52 -14.81
N TYR A 243 28.08 32.16 -13.53
CA TYR A 243 26.93 32.15 -12.62
C TYR A 243 26.15 33.46 -12.61
N ALA A 244 26.82 34.59 -12.33
CA ALA A 244 26.16 35.89 -12.25
C ALA A 244 25.51 36.30 -13.58
N LYS A 245 26.13 35.90 -14.70
CA LYS A 245 25.59 36.08 -16.04
C LYS A 245 24.39 35.17 -16.29
N THR A 246 24.45 33.90 -15.89
CA THR A 246 23.35 32.93 -16.03
C THR A 246 22.14 33.32 -15.18
N LEU A 247 22.35 33.75 -13.94
CA LEU A 247 21.29 34.24 -13.05
C LEU A 247 20.65 35.52 -13.59
N LYS A 248 21.47 36.48 -14.03
CA LYS A 248 20.96 37.69 -14.69
C LYS A 248 20.15 37.35 -15.94
N ASN A 249 20.64 36.43 -16.77
CA ASN A 249 19.94 35.97 -17.96
C ASN A 249 18.63 35.22 -17.62
N ALA A 250 18.58 34.48 -16.52
CA ALA A 250 17.37 33.80 -16.04
C ALA A 250 16.29 34.83 -15.65
N GLY A 251 16.69 35.87 -14.91
CA GLY A 251 15.81 36.99 -14.56
C GLY A 251 15.32 37.77 -15.78
N GLU A 252 16.23 38.10 -16.71
CA GLU A 252 15.88 38.80 -17.97
C GLU A 252 14.95 37.97 -18.88
N LYS A 253 14.99 36.63 -18.78
CA LYS A 253 14.14 35.71 -19.57
C LYS A 253 12.86 35.28 -18.85
N GLY A 254 12.64 35.70 -17.60
CA GLY A 254 11.48 35.28 -16.81
C GLY A 254 11.48 33.80 -16.41
N ALA A 255 12.65 33.17 -16.35
CA ALA A 255 12.82 31.76 -15.99
C ALA A 255 12.84 31.60 -14.46
N VAL A 256 11.65 31.54 -13.85
CA VAL A 256 11.45 31.60 -12.40
C VAL A 256 12.03 30.37 -11.71
N ARG A 257 11.80 29.16 -12.23
CA ARG A 257 12.30 27.91 -11.66
C ARG A 257 13.82 27.82 -11.76
N CYS A 258 14.38 28.22 -12.90
CA CYS A 258 15.82 28.31 -13.10
C CYS A 258 16.49 29.35 -12.19
N ALA A 259 15.88 30.53 -12.03
CA ALA A 259 16.40 31.57 -11.15
C ALA A 259 16.37 31.12 -9.68
N ALA A 260 15.26 30.51 -9.23
CA ALA A 260 15.14 29.94 -7.90
C ALA A 260 16.22 28.88 -7.64
N TYR A 261 16.43 27.95 -8.58
CA TYR A 261 17.49 26.95 -8.49
C TYR A 261 18.89 27.60 -8.36
N LEU A 262 19.19 28.61 -9.18
CA LEU A 262 20.48 29.30 -9.15
C LEU A 262 20.69 30.05 -7.83
N GLU A 263 19.66 30.72 -7.31
CA GLU A 263 19.71 31.45 -6.05
C GLU A 263 19.87 30.50 -4.85
N GLU A 264 19.13 29.39 -4.84
CA GLU A 264 19.22 28.34 -3.82
C GLU A 264 20.63 27.72 -3.78
N HIS A 265 21.25 27.53 -4.95
CA HIS A 265 22.57 26.91 -5.10
C HIS A 265 23.71 27.93 -5.26
N ALA A 266 23.46 29.22 -4.98
CA ALA A 266 24.39 30.32 -5.22
C ALA A 266 25.75 30.08 -4.56
N GLY A 267 25.76 29.60 -3.31
CA GLY A 267 26.98 29.34 -2.55
C GLY A 267 27.87 28.28 -3.19
N ALA A 268 27.28 27.16 -3.65
CA ALA A 268 28.01 26.07 -4.29
C ALA A 268 28.52 26.46 -5.69
N LEU A 269 27.68 27.15 -6.47
CA LEU A 269 27.99 27.55 -7.85
C LEU A 269 29.03 28.68 -7.91
N GLN A 270 29.01 29.61 -6.95
CA GLN A 270 30.01 30.69 -6.86
C GLN A 270 31.36 30.19 -6.33
N ALA A 271 31.37 29.19 -5.43
CA ALA A 271 32.60 28.59 -4.91
C ALA A 271 33.40 27.82 -5.98
N ALA A 272 32.75 27.37 -7.06
CA ALA A 272 33.36 26.57 -8.14
C ALA A 272 34.34 27.33 -9.07
N ALA A 273 34.63 28.63 -8.84
CA ALA A 273 35.49 29.45 -9.70
C ALA A 273 36.87 29.84 -9.13
N ALA A 274 37.27 29.34 -7.95
CA ALA A 274 38.62 29.57 -7.44
C ALA A 274 39.59 28.47 -7.95
N PRO A 275 40.81 28.80 -8.43
CA PRO A 275 41.82 27.78 -8.66
C PRO A 275 42.09 27.09 -7.32
N ALA A 276 42.25 25.76 -7.35
CA ALA A 276 42.46 24.90 -6.19
C ALA A 276 43.32 25.61 -5.12
N GLN A 277 42.65 26.22 -4.12
CA GLN A 277 43.34 26.61 -2.92
C GLN A 277 43.74 25.30 -2.28
N LYS A 278 45.05 25.10 -2.19
CA LYS A 278 45.66 24.12 -1.29
C LYS A 278 45.04 24.33 0.10
N THR A 279 43.96 23.62 0.41
CA THR A 279 43.59 23.42 1.78
C THR A 279 44.69 22.56 2.37
N ALA A 280 45.32 23.14 3.38
CA ALA A 280 46.38 22.55 4.15
C ALA A 280 46.08 21.07 4.38
N SER A 281 47.10 20.25 4.17
CA SER A 281 47.13 18.87 4.63
C SER A 281 46.49 18.81 6.00
N ARG A 282 45.35 18.13 6.08
CA ARG A 282 44.98 17.20 7.14
C ARG A 282 45.83 17.41 8.39
N ALA A 283 45.42 18.35 9.24
CA ALA A 283 45.78 18.24 10.64
C ALA A 283 45.27 16.87 11.07
N LYS A 284 46.19 15.98 11.45
CA LYS A 284 45.88 14.69 12.07
C LYS A 284 44.92 14.99 13.22
N THR A 285 43.71 14.42 13.16
CA THR A 285 42.85 14.27 14.34
C THR A 285 43.56 13.30 15.29
N GLY A 286 44.41 13.88 16.13
CA GLY A 286 45.07 13.24 17.26
C GLY A 286 44.72 13.99 18.55
N GLY A 287 43.48 14.44 18.68
CA GLY A 287 42.94 14.95 19.95
C GLY A 287 42.39 13.78 20.77
N ALA A 288 42.59 13.80 22.08
CA ALA A 288 41.95 12.85 22.99
C ALA A 288 40.41 12.94 22.87
N PRO A 289 39.67 11.83 23.06
CA PRO A 289 38.22 11.83 23.08
C PRO A 289 37.70 12.89 24.06
N ARG A 290 36.76 13.73 23.63
CA ARG A 290 36.16 14.78 24.47
C ARG A 290 34.91 14.30 25.19
N HIS A 291 34.36 13.17 24.75
CA HIS A 291 33.17 12.56 25.32
C HIS A 291 33.29 11.01 25.29
N PRO A 292 32.81 10.27 26.32
CA PRO A 292 32.91 8.80 26.36
C PRO A 292 32.35 8.08 25.14
N ALA A 293 31.30 8.64 24.51
CA ALA A 293 30.72 8.11 23.28
C ALA A 293 31.70 8.11 22.09
N GLU A 294 32.63 9.06 22.02
CA GLU A 294 33.64 9.11 20.96
C GLU A 294 34.63 7.93 21.08
N GLU A 295 35.05 7.62 22.31
CA GLU A 295 35.93 6.49 22.58
C GLU A 295 35.23 5.16 22.27
N LEU A 296 33.96 5.03 22.69
CA LEU A 296 33.14 3.84 22.41
C LEU A 296 32.93 3.65 20.90
N ALA A 297 32.59 4.70 20.16
CA ALA A 297 32.46 4.66 18.70
C ALA A 297 33.77 4.29 18.02
N ALA A 298 34.90 4.90 18.41
CA ALA A 298 36.22 4.61 17.85
C ALA A 298 36.66 3.17 18.14
N ARG A 299 36.38 2.66 19.34
CA ARG A 299 36.68 1.27 19.72
C ARG A 299 35.87 0.29 18.88
N ASN A 300 34.58 0.51 18.73
CA ASN A 300 33.68 -0.43 18.05
C ASN A 300 33.72 -0.30 16.52
N ALA A 301 34.20 0.82 15.99
CA ALA A 301 34.47 0.97 14.56
C ALA A 301 35.63 0.08 14.08
N LYS A 302 36.49 -0.42 14.98
CA LYS A 302 37.60 -1.32 14.64
C LYS A 302 37.05 -2.62 14.03
N GLY A 303 37.39 -2.86 12.75
CA GLY A 303 36.93 -4.02 11.99
C GLY A 303 35.73 -3.74 11.09
N LEU A 304 35.06 -2.60 11.24
CA LEU A 304 33.98 -2.17 10.37
C LEU A 304 34.51 -1.31 9.22
N ARG A 305 34.09 -1.59 7.98
CA ARG A 305 34.46 -0.79 6.81
C ARG A 305 33.56 0.45 6.69
N VAL A 306 33.55 1.31 7.72
CA VAL A 306 32.65 2.47 7.87
C VAL A 306 32.55 3.28 6.58
N GLN A 307 33.69 3.75 6.06
CA GLN A 307 33.70 4.58 4.86
C GLN A 307 33.11 3.87 3.63
N SER A 308 33.40 2.58 3.45
CA SER A 308 32.88 1.79 2.33
C SER A 308 31.36 1.58 2.43
N ILE A 309 30.84 1.37 3.65
CA ILE A 309 29.40 1.22 3.90
C ILE A 309 28.67 2.52 3.58
N LEU A 310 29.18 3.66 4.07
CA LEU A 310 28.59 4.97 3.81
C LEU A 310 28.64 5.34 2.32
N THR A 311 29.74 5.08 1.63
CA THR A 311 29.85 5.30 0.18
C THR A 311 28.84 4.46 -0.62
N ARG A 312 28.60 3.19 -0.26
CA ARG A 312 27.55 2.36 -0.91
C ARG A 312 26.14 2.90 -0.66
N ALA A 313 25.94 3.55 0.48
CA ALA A 313 24.73 4.29 0.79
C ALA A 313 24.70 5.69 0.19
N ASN A 314 25.67 6.08 -0.67
CA ASN A 314 25.76 7.43 -1.25
C ASN A 314 25.72 8.53 -0.17
N LEU A 315 26.42 8.29 0.94
CA LEU A 315 26.65 9.24 2.02
C LEU A 315 28.15 9.56 2.03
N SER A 316 28.55 10.64 1.34
CA SER A 316 29.96 11.03 1.27
C SER A 316 30.16 12.54 1.34
N GLY A 317 31.26 12.97 1.96
CA GLY A 317 31.69 14.38 1.98
C GLY A 317 30.57 15.36 2.32
N VAL A 318 30.05 16.02 1.29
CA VAL A 318 29.03 17.09 1.35
C VAL A 318 27.72 16.64 2.00
N GLN A 319 27.22 15.43 1.70
CA GLN A 319 25.94 14.99 2.25
C GLN A 319 25.98 14.85 3.78
N LEU A 320 27.08 14.33 4.33
CA LEU A 320 27.26 14.20 5.78
C LEU A 320 27.57 15.55 6.46
N GLN A 321 28.16 16.50 5.72
CA GLN A 321 28.47 17.84 6.23
C GLN A 321 27.24 18.74 6.35
N ASN A 322 26.21 18.50 5.53
CA ASN A 322 24.99 19.30 5.49
C ASN A 322 23.87 18.74 6.37
N LEU A 323 24.12 17.65 7.13
CA LEU A 323 23.11 17.09 8.03
C LEU A 323 22.83 18.04 9.21
N PRO A 324 21.61 18.00 9.76
CA PRO A 324 21.31 18.60 11.05
C PRO A 324 22.35 18.21 12.11
N GLN A 325 22.82 19.19 12.88
CA GLN A 325 23.84 18.97 13.89
C GLN A 325 23.30 18.10 15.03
N VAL A 326 23.87 16.91 15.19
CA VAL A 326 23.59 16.00 16.30
C VAL A 326 24.34 16.47 17.55
N ARG A 327 23.69 16.41 18.71
CA ARG A 327 24.21 16.89 19.99
C ARG A 327 24.33 15.77 21.02
N TYR A 328 25.21 15.93 22.00
CA TYR A 328 25.20 15.10 23.20
C TYR A 328 24.05 15.51 24.13
N LYS A 329 23.38 14.53 24.73
CA LYS A 329 22.19 14.75 25.57
C LYS A 329 22.50 15.48 26.87
N ASP A 330 23.64 15.20 27.47
CA ASP A 330 24.05 15.69 28.79
C ASP A 330 24.68 17.08 28.75
N THR A 331 25.46 17.38 27.71
CA THR A 331 26.17 18.66 27.55
C THR A 331 25.49 19.62 26.59
N GLY A 332 24.68 19.13 25.65
CA GLY A 332 24.11 19.92 24.54
C GLY A 332 25.13 20.33 23.46
N GLU A 333 26.40 19.96 23.64
CA GLU A 333 27.47 20.24 22.67
C GLU A 333 27.31 19.41 21.39
N ALA A 334 27.92 19.86 20.30
CA ALA A 334 27.91 19.13 19.04
C ALA A 334 28.67 17.80 19.19
N ALA A 335 28.03 16.70 18.77
CA ALA A 335 28.67 15.39 18.79
C ALA A 335 29.72 15.27 17.69
N ASP A 336 30.82 14.54 17.96
CA ASP A 336 31.81 14.25 16.92
C ASP A 336 31.16 13.48 15.76
N PRO A 337 31.35 13.91 14.49
CA PRO A 337 30.74 13.24 13.33
C PRO A 337 31.06 11.74 13.20
N GLU A 338 32.18 11.27 13.77
CA GLU A 338 32.54 9.85 13.76
C GLU A 338 31.56 8.99 14.58
N VAL A 339 30.91 9.56 15.61
CA VAL A 339 29.87 8.86 16.38
C VAL A 339 28.68 8.54 15.49
N LEU A 340 28.14 9.54 14.78
CA LEU A 340 27.02 9.34 13.85
C LEU A 340 27.41 8.39 12.70
N LYS A 341 28.60 8.57 12.11
CA LYS A 341 29.08 7.69 11.03
C LYS A 341 29.15 6.22 11.47
N TYR A 342 29.59 5.95 12.70
CA TYR A 342 29.61 4.60 13.24
C TYR A 342 28.19 4.05 13.42
N ILE A 343 27.25 4.81 14.02
CA ILE A 343 25.85 4.40 14.19
C ILE A 343 25.23 4.01 12.84
N LEU A 344 25.40 4.85 11.82
CA LEU A 344 24.89 4.58 10.47
C LEU A 344 25.55 3.34 9.87
N ALA A 345 26.87 3.24 9.93
CA ALA A 345 27.60 2.12 9.33
C ALA A 345 27.31 0.79 10.02
N ALA A 346 27.11 0.76 11.33
CA ALA A 346 26.83 -0.46 12.08
C ALA A 346 25.48 -1.06 11.66
N TYR A 347 24.43 -0.24 11.54
CA TYR A 347 23.11 -0.69 11.09
C TYR A 347 23.03 -0.92 9.58
N MET A 348 23.47 0.02 8.74
CA MET A 348 23.46 -0.15 7.28
C MET A 348 24.37 -1.30 6.82
N GLY A 349 25.44 -1.59 7.58
CA GLY A 349 26.40 -2.65 7.30
C GLY A 349 25.83 -4.06 7.44
N GLN A 350 24.73 -4.24 8.19
CA GLN A 350 24.05 -5.52 8.30
C GLN A 350 23.47 -5.96 6.94
N MET A 351 23.04 -5.01 6.12
CA MET A 351 22.63 -5.28 4.74
C MET A 351 23.84 -5.40 3.81
N LYS A 352 24.31 -6.64 3.62
CA LYS A 352 25.48 -6.92 2.75
C LYS A 352 25.19 -6.62 1.28
N LYS A 353 24.02 -7.02 0.80
CA LYS A 353 23.52 -6.82 -0.57
C LYS A 353 22.05 -6.42 -0.52
N ARG A 354 21.61 -5.66 -1.51
CA ARG A 354 20.19 -5.32 -1.69
C ARG A 354 19.42 -6.62 -2.05
N PRO A 355 18.26 -6.90 -1.43
CA PRO A 355 17.48 -8.07 -1.78
C PRO A 355 17.01 -7.97 -3.24
N PRO A 356 17.00 -9.09 -4.00
CA PRO A 356 16.51 -9.10 -5.37
C PRO A 356 15.00 -8.83 -5.43
N MET A 357 14.46 -8.68 -6.64
CA MET A 357 13.01 -8.60 -6.84
C MET A 357 12.38 -9.93 -6.39
N SER A 358 11.39 -9.85 -5.50
CA SER A 358 10.60 -10.99 -5.03
C SER A 358 9.12 -10.75 -5.27
N SER A 359 8.41 -11.77 -5.73
CA SER A 359 6.93 -11.80 -5.75
C SER A 359 6.35 -11.99 -4.35
N CYS A 360 7.15 -12.45 -3.38
CA CYS A 360 6.77 -12.64 -1.97
C CYS A 360 7.18 -11.43 -1.09
N TYR A 361 7.35 -10.25 -1.68
CA TYR A 361 7.79 -9.04 -0.96
C TYR A 361 6.86 -8.63 0.20
N GLU A 362 5.62 -9.11 0.22
CA GLU A 362 4.63 -8.86 1.27
C GLU A 362 4.83 -9.73 2.52
N THR A 363 5.61 -10.81 2.42
CA THR A 363 5.91 -11.73 3.52
C THR A 363 7.40 -11.71 3.88
N GLU A 364 8.28 -11.56 2.89
CA GLU A 364 9.73 -11.51 3.09
C GLU A 364 10.21 -10.26 3.85
N TYR A 365 11.34 -10.39 4.54
CA TYR A 365 12.03 -9.27 5.19
C TYR A 365 13.54 -9.53 5.26
N VAL A 366 14.34 -8.47 5.36
CA VAL A 366 15.77 -8.61 5.66
C VAL A 366 15.92 -8.90 7.17
N PRO A 367 16.55 -10.02 7.58
CA PRO A 367 16.83 -10.26 8.99
C PRO A 367 17.92 -9.30 9.48
N LEU A 368 17.60 -8.52 10.50
CA LEU A 368 18.45 -7.51 11.13
C LEU A 368 18.47 -7.71 12.65
N ALA A 369 19.61 -7.43 13.27
CA ALA A 369 19.78 -7.53 14.71
C ALA A 369 19.88 -6.14 15.36
N ILE A 370 19.39 -6.03 16.58
CA ILE A 370 19.65 -4.88 17.45
C ILE A 370 21.13 -4.96 17.88
N ASP A 371 21.85 -3.85 17.78
CA ASP A 371 23.22 -3.74 18.25
C ASP A 371 23.24 -2.92 19.56
N PRO A 372 23.40 -3.57 20.73
CA PRO A 372 23.34 -2.88 22.02
C PRO A 372 24.40 -1.78 22.17
N ALA A 373 25.56 -1.93 21.52
CA ALA A 373 26.62 -0.93 21.59
C ALA A 373 26.28 0.32 20.77
N VAL A 374 25.52 0.15 19.69
CA VAL A 374 25.01 1.27 18.88
C VAL A 374 23.86 1.97 19.60
N ASP A 375 23.00 1.23 20.29
CA ASP A 375 21.93 1.79 21.11
C ASP A 375 22.48 2.58 22.32
N GLU A 376 23.56 2.10 22.96
CA GLU A 376 24.27 2.83 24.03
C GLU A 376 24.80 4.17 23.52
N LEU A 377 25.37 4.21 22.31
CA LEU A 377 25.82 5.45 21.68
C LEU A 377 24.66 6.38 21.35
N ALA A 378 23.59 5.87 20.77
CA ALA A 378 22.41 6.67 20.46
C ALA A 378 21.75 7.25 21.72
N ALA A 379 21.77 6.53 22.85
CA ALA A 379 21.26 7.00 24.13
C ALA A 379 22.07 8.15 24.73
N ALA A 380 23.35 8.29 24.35
CA ALA A 380 24.20 9.43 24.73
C ALA A 380 23.93 10.70 23.88
N LEU A 381 23.18 10.58 22.78
CA LEU A 381 22.84 11.68 21.90
C LEU A 381 21.48 12.27 22.25
N ASP A 382 21.32 13.57 22.02
CA ASP A 382 20.02 14.22 22.08
C ASP A 382 19.10 13.63 21.00
N ARG A 383 17.91 13.18 21.43
CA ARG A 383 17.02 12.35 20.62
C ARG A 383 16.46 13.11 19.42
N ASP A 384 16.09 14.37 19.60
CA ASP A 384 15.48 15.16 18.53
C ASP A 384 16.51 15.55 17.47
N SER A 385 17.73 15.92 17.90
CA SER A 385 18.84 16.19 16.97
C SER A 385 19.26 14.96 16.17
N LEU A 386 19.31 13.77 16.81
CA LEU A 386 19.61 12.51 16.12
C LEU A 386 18.52 12.16 15.10
N LEU A 387 17.24 12.28 15.48
CA LEU A 387 16.11 12.01 14.60
C LEU A 387 16.07 12.95 13.39
N ALA A 388 16.37 14.23 13.59
CA ALA A 388 16.46 15.19 12.48
C ALA A 388 17.53 14.76 11.47
N ALA A 389 18.71 14.34 11.93
CA ALA A 389 19.76 13.84 11.04
C ALA A 389 19.36 12.53 10.34
N LEU A 390 18.75 11.59 11.06
CA LEU A 390 18.30 10.31 10.50
C LEU A 390 17.17 10.48 9.48
N ARG A 391 16.29 11.48 9.64
CA ARG A 391 15.24 11.81 8.68
C ARG A 391 15.82 12.24 7.33
N GLU A 392 16.79 13.14 7.35
CA GLU A 392 17.50 13.58 6.13
C GLU A 392 18.26 12.43 5.48
N ILE A 393 18.88 11.56 6.28
CA ILE A 393 19.56 10.36 5.76
C ILE A 393 18.57 9.38 5.15
N ALA A 394 17.42 9.15 5.78
CA ALA A 394 16.42 8.20 5.31
C ALA A 394 15.91 8.58 3.91
N ASP A 395 15.79 9.89 3.64
CA ASP A 395 15.37 10.44 2.34
C ASP A 395 14.11 9.71 1.86
N LEU A 396 13.04 9.80 2.66
CA LEU A 396 11.84 8.96 2.47
C LEU A 396 11.19 9.15 1.10
N GLU A 397 11.36 10.32 0.48
CA GLU A 397 10.93 10.62 -0.88
C GLU A 397 11.62 9.70 -1.91
N HIS A 398 12.94 9.52 -1.76
CA HIS A 398 13.76 8.64 -2.61
C HIS A 398 14.14 7.32 -1.90
N GLY A 399 13.34 6.90 -0.92
CA GLY A 399 13.66 5.77 -0.02
C GLY A 399 13.84 4.43 -0.75
N THR A 400 13.35 4.32 -1.99
CA THR A 400 13.52 3.13 -2.84
C THR A 400 14.89 3.03 -3.50
N GLU A 401 15.67 4.10 -3.57
CA GLU A 401 16.99 4.09 -4.24
C GLU A 401 18.06 3.44 -3.37
N LYS A 402 18.13 3.84 -2.09
CA LYS A 402 19.11 3.38 -1.09
C LYS A 402 18.40 2.90 0.19
N PRO A 403 17.60 1.83 0.12
CA PRO A 403 16.74 1.42 1.22
C PRO A 403 17.48 0.99 2.50
N GLN A 404 18.79 0.69 2.43
CA GLN A 404 19.60 0.50 3.64
C GLN A 404 19.60 1.71 4.58
N ARG A 405 19.36 2.92 4.06
CA ARG A 405 19.28 4.14 4.86
C ARG A 405 18.08 4.14 5.81
N LEU A 406 17.04 3.37 5.50
CA LEU A 406 15.85 3.19 6.33
C LEU A 406 16.15 2.43 7.63
N ILE A 407 17.23 1.65 7.68
CA ILE A 407 17.55 0.76 8.82
C ILE A 407 17.81 1.57 10.11
N PRO A 408 18.82 2.45 10.18
CA PRO A 408 19.05 3.25 11.39
C PRO A 408 17.90 4.22 11.65
N TYR A 409 17.21 4.70 10.62
CA TYR A 409 16.02 5.55 10.79
C TYR A 409 14.90 4.82 11.54
N ALA A 410 14.50 3.63 11.09
CA ALA A 410 13.41 2.88 11.71
C ALA A 410 13.73 2.42 13.14
N ARG A 411 15.01 2.09 13.45
CA ARG A 411 15.44 1.72 14.81
C ARG A 411 15.04 2.79 15.84
N TYR A 412 15.24 4.06 15.51
CA TYR A 412 15.10 5.19 16.44
C TYR A 412 13.84 6.02 16.22
N ALA A 413 13.16 5.87 15.09
CA ALA A 413 11.97 6.60 14.71
C ALA A 413 10.84 6.53 15.76
N GLN A 414 10.10 7.64 15.84
CA GLN A 414 8.91 7.81 16.68
C GLN A 414 7.67 7.13 16.07
N PRO A 415 6.60 6.92 16.86
CA PRO A 415 5.34 6.36 16.36
C PRO A 415 4.83 6.92 15.03
N GLU A 416 4.81 8.24 14.86
CA GLU A 416 4.32 8.92 13.66
C GLU A 416 5.20 8.61 12.44
N GLN A 417 6.51 8.60 12.65
CA GLN A 417 7.52 8.29 11.63
C GLN A 417 7.45 6.83 11.18
N ILE A 418 7.20 5.91 12.12
CA ILE A 418 6.98 4.50 11.81
C ILE A 418 5.67 4.30 11.03
N GLN A 419 4.60 5.01 11.40
CA GLN A 419 3.35 4.97 10.62
C GLN A 419 3.54 5.50 9.20
N GLU A 420 4.30 6.56 9.02
CA GLU A 420 4.64 7.09 7.69
C GLU A 420 5.43 6.08 6.87
N LEU A 421 6.45 5.44 7.45
CA LEU A 421 7.21 4.40 6.77
C LEU A 421 6.32 3.22 6.38
N ILE A 422 5.43 2.77 7.28
CA ILE A 422 4.44 1.72 6.97
C ILE A 422 3.53 2.16 5.82
N ARG A 423 3.10 3.43 5.76
CA ARG A 423 2.28 3.97 4.67
C ARG A 423 3.05 3.93 3.35
N LEU A 424 4.31 4.38 3.35
CA LEU A 424 5.17 4.37 2.17
C LEU A 424 5.39 2.96 1.62
N THR A 425 5.48 1.92 2.47
CA THR A 425 5.58 0.54 1.95
C THR A 425 4.38 0.13 1.09
N LYS A 426 3.19 0.72 1.31
CA LYS A 426 2.02 0.50 0.45
C LYS A 426 2.14 1.27 -0.86
N ASP A 427 2.65 2.50 -0.80
CA ASP A 427 2.90 3.31 -1.99
C ASP A 427 3.93 2.60 -2.89
N TRP A 428 5.03 2.13 -2.31
CA TRP A 428 6.11 1.40 -3.00
C TRP A 428 5.68 0.06 -3.59
N ALA A 429 4.51 -0.48 -3.21
CA ALA A 429 3.97 -1.70 -3.79
C ALA A 429 3.36 -1.46 -5.18
N ARG A 430 3.05 -0.19 -5.52
CA ARG A 430 2.55 0.21 -6.85
C ARG A 430 3.66 0.01 -7.88
N TRP A 431 3.52 -1.08 -8.65
CA TRP A 431 4.51 -1.47 -9.63
C TRP A 431 4.79 -0.39 -10.67
N PHE A 432 3.75 0.31 -11.15
CA PHE A 432 3.87 1.37 -12.15
C PHE A 432 4.64 2.59 -11.66
N ASP A 433 4.66 2.84 -10.35
CA ASP A 433 5.34 4.00 -9.76
C ASP A 433 6.79 3.67 -9.36
N TYR A 434 7.03 2.46 -8.83
CA TYR A 434 8.30 2.12 -8.15
C TYR A 434 9.00 0.84 -8.64
N GLY A 435 8.34 0.03 -9.47
CA GLY A 435 8.89 -1.18 -10.08
C GLY A 435 9.57 -2.15 -9.10
N SER A 436 10.67 -2.75 -9.57
CA SER A 436 11.48 -3.69 -8.79
C SER A 436 12.17 -3.04 -7.59
N ALA A 437 12.51 -1.75 -7.70
CA ALA A 437 13.12 -0.98 -6.64
C ALA A 437 12.17 -0.84 -5.43
N GLY A 438 10.89 -0.59 -5.69
CA GLY A 438 9.84 -0.52 -4.67
C GLY A 438 9.72 -1.81 -3.87
N ARG A 439 9.55 -2.97 -4.54
CA ARG A 439 9.45 -4.28 -3.87
C ARG A 439 10.69 -4.60 -3.03
N SER A 440 11.88 -4.37 -3.58
CA SER A 440 13.13 -4.55 -2.85
C SER A 440 13.22 -3.63 -1.62
N ALA A 441 12.76 -2.39 -1.72
CA ALA A 441 12.71 -1.44 -0.61
C ALA A 441 11.71 -1.86 0.47
N ILE A 442 10.57 -2.45 0.11
CA ILE A 442 9.60 -3.00 1.06
C ILE A 442 10.23 -4.10 1.90
N VAL A 443 10.97 -5.04 1.31
CA VAL A 443 11.65 -6.14 2.04
C VAL A 443 12.66 -5.58 3.05
N VAL A 444 13.38 -4.52 2.69
CA VAL A 444 14.32 -3.85 3.61
C VAL A 444 13.58 -3.06 4.70
N ALA A 445 12.55 -2.29 4.34
CA ALA A 445 11.74 -1.52 5.27
C ALA A 445 11.05 -2.42 6.29
N ARG A 446 10.56 -3.59 5.86
CA ARG A 446 10.03 -4.65 6.74
C ARG A 446 11.05 -5.04 7.81
N GLY A 447 12.26 -5.41 7.40
CA GLY A 447 13.34 -5.74 8.34
C GLY A 447 13.66 -4.57 9.29
N ALA A 448 13.75 -3.36 8.75
CA ALA A 448 14.04 -2.15 9.51
C ALA A 448 12.95 -1.83 10.56
N LEU A 449 11.67 -1.99 10.21
CA LEU A 449 10.54 -1.80 11.12
C LEU A 449 10.63 -2.75 12.33
N LEU A 450 11.14 -3.98 12.15
CA LEU A 450 11.25 -4.95 13.24
C LEU A 450 12.28 -4.54 14.30
N LEU A 451 13.20 -3.62 13.97
CA LEU A 451 14.14 -3.03 14.94
C LEU A 451 13.50 -1.96 15.82
N SER A 452 12.37 -1.36 15.43
CA SER A 452 11.74 -0.27 16.19
C SER A 452 11.09 -0.77 17.48
N ASP A 453 11.22 -0.02 18.58
CA ASP A 453 10.55 -0.30 19.86
C ASP A 453 9.18 0.38 20.00
N THR A 454 8.63 0.92 18.91
CA THR A 454 7.30 1.54 18.91
C THR A 454 6.19 0.50 18.89
N ARG A 455 5.03 0.81 19.48
CA ARG A 455 3.85 -0.06 19.44
C ARG A 455 3.34 -0.25 18.01
N GLU A 456 3.52 0.75 17.16
CA GLU A 456 3.22 0.73 15.74
C GLU A 456 3.97 -0.38 15.01
N ALA A 457 5.25 -0.55 15.31
CA ALA A 457 6.08 -1.61 14.76
C ALA A 457 5.72 -2.98 15.33
N MET A 458 5.37 -3.07 16.62
CA MET A 458 4.90 -4.32 17.23
C MET A 458 3.59 -4.79 16.56
N LEU A 459 2.63 -3.88 16.39
CA LEU A 459 1.37 -4.15 15.68
C LEU A 459 1.58 -4.46 14.20
N TYR A 460 2.60 -3.86 13.58
CA TYR A 460 3.03 -4.22 12.23
C TYR A 460 3.53 -5.67 12.20
N ALA A 461 4.42 -6.05 13.12
CA ALA A 461 4.98 -7.39 13.22
C ALA A 461 3.90 -8.44 13.46
N GLU A 462 2.93 -8.18 14.34
CA GLU A 462 1.79 -9.07 14.59
C GLU A 462 0.95 -9.29 13.31
N ARG A 463 0.55 -8.21 12.64
CA ARG A 463 -0.28 -8.29 11.42
C ARG A 463 0.43 -9.02 10.28
N CYS A 464 1.75 -8.87 10.17
CA CYS A 464 2.53 -9.42 9.06
C CYS A 464 3.14 -10.80 9.37
N GLY A 465 2.79 -11.43 10.51
CA GLY A 465 3.31 -12.74 10.89
C GLY A 465 4.79 -12.75 11.28
N CYS A 466 5.35 -11.60 11.66
CA CYS A 466 6.77 -11.43 12.01
C CYS A 466 7.01 -11.25 13.52
N LEU A 467 5.98 -11.40 14.37
CA LEU A 467 6.12 -11.15 15.80
C LEU A 467 7.09 -12.13 16.49
N ASP A 468 7.17 -13.37 16.04
CA ASP A 468 8.13 -14.35 16.56
C ASP A 468 9.57 -13.86 16.41
N TYR A 469 9.93 -13.42 15.20
CA TYR A 469 11.24 -12.84 14.95
C TYR A 469 11.45 -11.54 15.73
N TYR A 470 10.45 -10.66 15.77
CA TYR A 470 10.49 -9.39 16.50
C TYR A 470 10.78 -9.58 17.99
N ALA A 471 10.17 -10.60 18.61
CA ALA A 471 10.38 -10.96 20.01
C ALA A 471 11.74 -11.63 20.21
N GLN A 472 12.14 -12.53 19.30
CA GLN A 472 13.40 -13.27 19.38
C GLN A 472 14.61 -12.33 19.40
N ILE A 473 14.64 -11.30 18.55
CA ILE A 473 15.76 -10.32 18.54
C ILE A 473 15.80 -9.45 19.81
N ARG A 474 14.81 -9.56 20.69
CA ARG A 474 14.73 -8.94 22.03
C ARG A 474 14.84 -9.94 23.17
N GLY A 475 15.19 -11.20 22.87
CA GLY A 475 15.33 -12.26 23.89
C GLY A 475 14.01 -12.71 24.52
N SER A 476 12.91 -12.61 23.80
CA SER A 476 11.56 -13.01 24.22
C SER A 476 10.92 -13.91 23.16
N ASP A 477 9.76 -14.51 23.47
CA ASP A 477 8.87 -15.13 22.49
C ASP A 477 7.65 -14.23 22.20
N ALA A 478 6.95 -14.49 21.09
CA ALA A 478 5.80 -13.69 20.67
C ALA A 478 4.66 -13.72 21.69
N GLN A 479 4.43 -14.85 22.36
CA GLN A 479 3.33 -14.99 23.30
C GLN A 479 3.55 -14.11 24.54
N THR A 480 4.75 -14.18 25.14
CA THR A 480 5.16 -13.28 26.22
C THR A 480 5.03 -11.83 25.80
N PHE A 481 5.40 -11.51 24.56
CA PHE A 481 5.31 -10.15 24.04
C PHE A 481 3.86 -9.65 23.90
N ARG A 482 2.95 -10.49 23.42
CA ARG A 482 1.51 -10.20 23.36
C ARG A 482 0.91 -9.98 24.74
N ASP A 483 1.32 -10.78 25.73
CA ASP A 483 0.76 -10.76 27.07
C ASP A 483 1.31 -9.59 27.92
N THR A 484 2.50 -9.11 27.59
CA THR A 484 3.18 -8.02 28.32
C THR A 484 3.20 -6.73 27.50
N ARG A 485 4.26 -6.47 26.73
CA ARG A 485 4.56 -5.18 26.10
C ARG A 485 3.51 -4.70 25.11
N LEU A 486 2.96 -5.59 24.28
CA LEU A 486 1.95 -5.22 23.29
C LEU A 486 0.64 -4.78 23.94
N SER A 487 0.29 -5.39 25.08
CA SER A 487 -0.94 -5.13 25.84
C SER A 487 -0.75 -4.15 26.99
N ASP A 488 0.44 -3.56 27.13
CA ASP A 488 0.72 -2.55 28.15
C ASP A 488 0.37 -1.16 27.60
N PHE A 489 -0.53 -0.49 28.32
CA PHE A 489 -1.05 0.84 28.02
C PHE A 489 -0.81 1.83 29.18
N GLY A 490 -0.09 1.41 30.22
CA GLY A 490 0.11 2.18 31.44
C GLY A 490 -1.18 2.37 32.24
N LEU A 491 -2.11 1.41 32.15
CA LEU A 491 -3.28 1.33 33.01
C LEU A 491 -2.89 0.63 34.32
N ASP A 492 -3.44 1.09 35.44
CA ASP A 492 -3.26 0.45 36.75
C ASP A 492 -4.11 -0.83 36.89
N GLU A 493 -4.07 -1.47 38.05
CA GLU A 493 -4.82 -2.69 38.35
C GLU A 493 -6.34 -2.54 38.21
N ARG A 494 -6.87 -1.31 38.28
CA ARG A 494 -8.29 -0.98 38.10
C ARG A 494 -8.65 -0.63 36.66
N GLY A 495 -7.67 -0.70 35.74
CA GLY A 495 -7.86 -0.27 34.36
C GLY A 495 -7.91 1.25 34.19
N GLU A 496 -7.32 2.00 35.13
CA GLU A 496 -7.33 3.45 35.14
C GLU A 496 -5.96 4.05 34.78
N LYS A 497 -5.95 5.20 34.11
CA LYS A 497 -4.77 6.03 33.86
C LYS A 497 -5.09 7.49 34.15
N VAL A 498 -4.27 8.11 35.01
CA VAL A 498 -4.49 9.48 35.47
C VAL A 498 -3.63 10.44 34.66
N TYR A 499 -4.27 11.44 34.05
CA TYR A 499 -3.61 12.56 33.38
C TYR A 499 -3.61 13.79 34.28
N ASP A 500 -2.43 14.24 34.68
CA ASP A 500 -2.24 15.53 35.35
C ASP A 500 -2.08 16.64 34.31
N LEU A 501 -2.98 17.63 34.35
CA LEU A 501 -2.99 18.78 33.45
C LEU A 501 -2.46 20.06 34.13
N GLY A 502 -1.75 19.96 35.25
CA GLY A 502 -1.13 21.10 35.97
C GLY A 502 -2.08 21.91 36.87
N GLY A 503 -3.33 21.48 36.99
CA GLY A 503 -4.38 22.15 37.78
C GLY A 503 -5.73 21.44 37.74
N ASN A 504 -5.86 20.41 36.91
CA ASN A 504 -6.94 19.45 36.89
C ASN A 504 -6.36 18.05 36.66
N THR A 505 -7.03 17.02 37.16
CA THR A 505 -6.71 15.62 36.89
C THR A 505 -7.87 14.98 36.15
N VAL A 506 -7.58 14.28 35.07
CA VAL A 506 -8.57 13.48 34.33
C VAL A 506 -8.16 12.03 34.38
N THR A 507 -9.06 11.16 34.82
CA THR A 507 -8.85 9.71 34.83
C THR A 507 -9.50 9.09 33.61
N ALA A 508 -8.70 8.42 32.77
CA ALA A 508 -9.20 7.52 31.75
C ALA A 508 -9.42 6.13 32.35
N ARG A 509 -10.59 5.53 32.10
CA ARG A 509 -10.94 4.20 32.63
C ARG A 509 -11.46 3.30 31.54
N LEU A 510 -10.92 2.08 31.47
CA LEU A 510 -11.42 1.01 30.62
C LEU A 510 -12.75 0.49 31.17
N GLY A 511 -13.80 0.54 30.36
CA GLY A 511 -15.11 -0.02 30.67
C GLY A 511 -15.25 -1.48 30.23
N ASP A 512 -16.35 -2.11 30.66
CA ASP A 512 -16.67 -3.51 30.32
C ASP A 512 -16.96 -3.72 28.83
N ASP A 513 -17.27 -2.64 28.10
CA ASP A 513 -17.41 -2.63 26.64
C ASP A 513 -16.08 -2.47 25.89
N LEU A 514 -14.95 -2.56 26.60
CA LEU A 514 -13.59 -2.39 26.10
C LEU A 514 -13.32 -0.97 25.54
N THR A 515 -14.12 0.02 25.92
CA THR A 515 -13.93 1.42 25.56
C THR A 515 -13.42 2.27 26.72
N LEU A 516 -12.89 3.45 26.41
CA LEU A 516 -12.34 4.37 27.41
C LEU A 516 -13.33 5.48 27.73
N SER A 517 -13.70 5.58 29.00
CA SER A 517 -14.40 6.74 29.57
C SER A 517 -13.39 7.71 30.21
N LEU A 518 -13.73 9.01 30.24
CA LEU A 518 -12.89 10.02 30.90
C LEU A 518 -13.68 10.68 32.03
N TYR A 519 -13.11 10.70 33.24
CA TYR A 519 -13.69 11.36 34.40
C TYR A 519 -12.84 12.57 34.81
N ASP A 520 -13.46 13.75 34.84
CA ASP A 520 -12.81 14.99 35.24
C ASP A 520 -12.94 15.19 36.76
N GLY A 521 -11.80 15.21 37.46
CA GLY A 521 -11.75 15.32 38.92
C GLY A 521 -12.26 16.66 39.46
N ASN A 522 -12.03 17.76 38.75
CA ASN A 522 -12.52 19.08 39.14
C ASN A 522 -14.02 19.25 38.86
N ALA A 523 -14.47 18.81 37.69
CA ALA A 523 -15.87 18.92 37.30
C ALA A 523 -16.76 17.82 37.91
N LYS A 524 -16.15 16.78 38.50
CA LYS A 524 -16.80 15.61 39.11
C LYS A 524 -17.79 14.91 38.19
N LYS A 525 -17.45 14.80 36.91
CA LYS A 525 -18.32 14.22 35.89
C LYS A 525 -17.54 13.58 34.75
N THR A 526 -18.20 12.71 34.00
CA THR A 526 -17.68 12.17 32.76
C THR A 526 -17.60 13.25 31.67
N VAL A 527 -16.48 13.28 30.94
CA VAL A 527 -16.22 14.22 29.86
C VAL A 527 -15.88 13.48 28.56
N LYS A 528 -16.11 14.11 27.41
CA LYS A 528 -15.80 13.50 26.09
C LYS A 528 -14.35 13.71 25.66
N SER A 529 -13.67 14.71 26.23
CA SER A 529 -12.30 15.11 25.88
C SER A 529 -11.58 15.72 27.08
N LEU A 530 -10.25 15.79 27.00
CA LEU A 530 -9.44 16.48 27.99
C LEU A 530 -9.79 17.99 28.02
N PRO A 531 -9.96 18.60 29.21
CA PRO A 531 -10.26 20.01 29.35
C PRO A 531 -9.02 20.88 29.11
N LYS A 532 -9.09 21.77 28.11
CA LYS A 532 -8.00 22.71 27.80
C LYS A 532 -7.95 23.93 28.74
N LYS A 533 -9.09 24.27 29.36
CA LYS A 533 -9.23 25.49 30.17
C LYS A 533 -8.43 25.35 31.47
N LYS A 534 -7.49 26.27 31.71
CA LYS A 534 -6.58 26.29 32.89
C LYS A 534 -5.63 25.09 32.96
N ALA A 535 -5.48 24.33 31.88
CA ALA A 535 -4.47 23.29 31.79
C ALA A 535 -3.11 23.91 31.47
N ASP A 536 -2.06 23.32 32.03
CA ASP A 536 -0.69 23.57 31.60
C ASP A 536 -0.52 23.14 30.12
N PRO A 537 0.00 24.01 29.24
CA PRO A 537 0.07 23.71 27.80
C PRO A 537 0.88 22.46 27.45
N GLU A 538 2.03 22.24 28.11
CA GLU A 538 2.92 21.11 27.81
C GLU A 538 2.30 19.80 28.28
N LYS A 539 1.79 19.78 29.52
CA LYS A 539 1.08 18.60 30.06
C LYS A 539 -0.18 18.27 29.27
N TYR A 540 -0.91 19.28 28.82
CA TYR A 540 -2.11 19.08 28.00
C TYR A 540 -1.78 18.42 26.66
N GLU A 541 -0.79 18.92 25.93
CA GLU A 541 -0.43 18.32 24.63
C GLU A 541 0.17 16.91 24.81
N ALA A 542 0.96 16.67 25.86
CA ALA A 542 1.45 15.33 26.20
C ALA A 542 0.30 14.35 26.53
N ALA A 543 -0.63 14.75 27.41
CA ALA A 543 -1.80 13.93 27.76
C ALA A 543 -2.71 13.68 26.56
N LYS A 544 -2.88 14.67 25.69
CA LYS A 544 -3.67 14.55 24.46
C LYS A 544 -3.04 13.59 23.46
N ALA A 545 -1.72 13.65 23.28
CA ALA A 545 -0.99 12.72 22.41
C ALA A 545 -1.08 11.28 22.94
N ASP A 546 -0.80 11.06 24.23
CA ASP A 546 -0.88 9.75 24.86
C ASP A 546 -2.32 9.18 24.83
N LEU A 547 -3.34 9.99 25.13
CA LEU A 547 -4.73 9.53 25.07
C LEU A 547 -5.16 9.16 23.64
N ALA A 548 -4.67 9.88 22.64
CA ALA A 548 -4.96 9.58 21.23
C ALA A 548 -4.30 8.25 20.80
N GLU A 549 -3.04 8.03 21.19
CA GLU A 549 -2.32 6.79 20.97
C GLU A 549 -3.03 5.61 21.66
N LEU A 550 -3.33 5.77 22.94
CA LEU A 550 -4.05 4.82 23.78
C LEU A 550 -5.36 4.39 23.11
N LYS A 551 -6.24 5.34 22.76
CA LYS A 551 -7.52 5.02 22.09
C LYS A 551 -7.34 4.30 20.76
N LYS A 552 -6.38 4.73 19.95
CA LYS A 552 -6.14 4.19 18.60
C LYS A 552 -5.60 2.77 18.65
N ASN A 553 -4.62 2.52 19.51
CA ASN A 553 -3.90 1.25 19.53
C ASN A 553 -4.53 0.22 20.48
N LEU A 554 -5.22 0.64 21.56
CA LEU A 554 -6.02 -0.25 22.41
C LEU A 554 -7.01 -1.08 21.59
N LYS A 555 -7.80 -0.43 20.72
CA LYS A 555 -8.76 -1.14 19.85
C LYS A 555 -8.10 -2.21 18.98
N LYS A 556 -6.89 -1.93 18.46
CA LYS A 556 -6.16 -2.88 17.61
C LYS A 556 -5.62 -4.07 18.40
N VAL A 557 -5.08 -3.82 19.59
CA VAL A 557 -4.56 -4.88 20.47
C VAL A 557 -5.68 -5.76 20.99
N VAL A 558 -6.79 -5.16 21.45
CA VAL A 558 -8.01 -5.87 21.84
C VAL A 558 -8.52 -6.72 20.68
N LYS A 559 -8.63 -6.14 19.48
CA LYS A 559 -9.04 -6.90 18.29
C LYS A 559 -8.11 -8.07 17.99
N SER A 560 -6.80 -7.84 17.97
CA SER A 560 -5.80 -8.90 17.74
C SER A 560 -5.91 -10.01 18.79
N ARG A 561 -6.12 -9.68 20.07
CA ARG A 561 -6.34 -10.65 21.13
C ARG A 561 -7.62 -11.45 20.92
N ILE A 562 -8.72 -10.79 20.56
CA ILE A 562 -10.01 -11.44 20.27
C ILE A 562 -9.86 -12.40 19.09
N ASP A 563 -9.20 -11.97 17.99
CA ASP A 563 -8.98 -12.81 16.82
C ASP A 563 -8.16 -14.08 17.18
N LEU A 564 -7.15 -13.97 18.07
CA LEU A 564 -6.39 -15.12 18.58
C LEU A 564 -7.22 -16.05 19.48
N LEU A 565 -8.07 -15.48 20.34
CA LEU A 565 -8.96 -16.25 21.22
C LEU A 565 -10.08 -16.92 20.45
N PHE A 566 -10.55 -16.31 19.37
CA PHE A 566 -11.49 -16.92 18.44
C PHE A 566 -10.85 -18.09 17.69
N ALA A 567 -9.60 -17.94 17.22
CA ALA A 567 -8.87 -19.08 16.67
C ALA A 567 -8.71 -20.22 17.69
N ALA A 568 -8.37 -19.90 18.95
CA ALA A 568 -8.29 -20.88 20.04
C ALA A 568 -9.66 -21.51 20.39
N PHE A 569 -10.75 -20.76 20.23
CA PHE A 569 -12.11 -21.27 20.37
C PHE A 569 -12.40 -22.34 19.32
N LEU A 570 -11.99 -22.14 18.06
CA LEU A 570 -12.22 -23.07 16.95
C LEU A 570 -11.27 -24.28 16.93
N ASP A 571 -10.01 -24.13 17.36
CA ASP A 571 -9.03 -25.22 17.33
C ASP A 571 -8.80 -25.93 18.69
N GLY A 572 -9.37 -25.39 19.77
CA GLY A 572 -9.29 -25.96 21.11
C GLY A 572 -7.94 -25.77 21.81
N ARG A 573 -7.06 -24.88 21.32
CA ARG A 573 -5.79 -24.59 21.98
C ARG A 573 -6.00 -24.10 23.41
N SER A 574 -5.17 -24.64 24.30
CA SER A 574 -5.17 -24.34 25.72
C SER A 574 -3.81 -23.79 26.17
N ARG A 575 -3.77 -23.24 27.39
CA ARG A 575 -2.56 -22.77 28.06
C ARG A 575 -2.53 -23.30 29.48
N THR A 576 -1.36 -23.46 30.09
CA THR A 576 -1.30 -23.83 31.52
C THR A 576 -2.03 -22.80 32.37
N GLY A 577 -2.62 -23.22 33.49
CA GLY A 577 -3.34 -22.29 34.37
C GLY A 577 -2.44 -21.19 34.92
N GLU A 578 -1.16 -21.46 35.16
CA GLU A 578 -0.16 -20.44 35.51
C GLU A 578 0.00 -19.38 34.42
N ALA A 579 0.20 -19.80 33.16
CA ALA A 579 0.34 -18.87 32.03
C ALA A 579 -0.95 -18.07 31.78
N TRP A 580 -2.11 -18.69 32.01
CA TRP A 580 -3.40 -18.01 31.93
C TRP A 580 -3.51 -16.91 33.01
N LYS A 581 -3.21 -17.21 34.28
CA LYS A 581 -3.22 -16.22 35.38
C LYS A 581 -2.26 -15.07 35.09
N ALA A 582 -1.04 -15.41 34.66
CA ALA A 582 -0.01 -14.43 34.35
C ALA A 582 -0.45 -13.45 33.26
N ALA A 583 -1.23 -13.89 32.27
CA ALA A 583 -1.74 -13.02 31.22
C ALA A 583 -3.01 -12.25 31.64
N TYR A 584 -3.99 -12.93 32.23
CA TYR A 584 -5.36 -12.42 32.38
C TYR A 584 -5.71 -11.89 33.77
N GLN A 585 -4.94 -12.20 34.82
CA GLN A 585 -5.15 -11.61 36.15
C GLN A 585 -4.22 -10.43 36.44
N THR A 586 -3.15 -10.25 35.66
CA THR A 586 -2.18 -9.16 35.87
C THR A 586 -2.48 -7.97 34.96
N ASN A 587 -2.72 -8.20 33.67
CA ASN A 587 -2.91 -7.15 32.68
C ASN A 587 -4.39 -6.71 32.65
N PRO A 588 -4.72 -5.44 32.95
CA PRO A 588 -6.11 -4.98 33.00
C PRO A 588 -6.84 -5.05 31.66
N VAL A 589 -6.15 -4.81 30.54
CA VAL A 589 -6.75 -4.91 29.19
C VAL A 589 -7.13 -6.35 28.87
N LEU A 590 -6.20 -7.28 29.08
CA LEU A 590 -6.45 -8.69 28.81
C LEU A 590 -7.50 -9.26 29.77
N ARG A 591 -7.48 -8.84 31.05
CA ARG A 591 -8.49 -9.19 32.05
C ARG A 591 -9.89 -8.80 31.60
N SER A 592 -10.08 -7.58 31.10
CA SER A 592 -11.36 -7.12 30.56
C SER A 592 -11.81 -7.93 29.35
N VAL A 593 -10.89 -8.38 28.49
CA VAL A 593 -11.23 -9.31 27.40
C VAL A 593 -11.66 -10.68 27.96
N ALA A 594 -10.96 -11.17 28.98
CA ALA A 594 -11.25 -12.47 29.59
C ALA A 594 -12.56 -12.52 30.38
N SER A 595 -12.99 -11.41 30.98
CA SER A 595 -14.31 -11.29 31.66
C SER A 595 -15.48 -11.32 30.69
N LEU A 596 -15.24 -11.15 29.39
CA LEU A 596 -16.25 -11.25 28.35
C LEU A 596 -16.32 -12.65 27.72
N LEU A 597 -15.59 -13.63 28.26
CA LEU A 597 -15.52 -14.99 27.73
C LEU A 597 -15.74 -16.02 28.84
N VAL A 598 -16.21 -17.20 28.44
CA VAL A 598 -16.25 -18.40 29.30
C VAL A 598 -15.00 -19.24 29.02
N TRP A 599 -14.39 -19.73 30.08
CA TRP A 599 -13.18 -20.55 30.05
C TRP A 599 -13.51 -21.94 30.54
N SER A 600 -12.77 -22.95 30.09
CA SER A 600 -12.89 -24.33 30.58
C SER A 600 -11.57 -24.82 31.15
N GLN A 601 -11.65 -25.57 32.25
CA GLN A 601 -10.53 -26.27 32.89
C GLN A 601 -11.07 -27.54 33.53
N ASP A 602 -10.48 -28.69 33.21
CA ASP A 602 -10.85 -30.02 33.77
C ASP A 602 -12.36 -30.34 33.71
N GLY A 603 -13.06 -29.89 32.66
CA GLY A 603 -14.50 -30.10 32.46
C GLY A 603 -15.40 -29.13 33.23
N HIS A 604 -14.84 -28.20 33.99
CA HIS A 604 -15.56 -27.10 34.63
C HIS A 604 -15.44 -25.81 33.81
N THR A 605 -16.42 -24.92 33.94
CA THR A 605 -16.44 -23.63 33.25
C THR A 605 -16.42 -22.47 34.23
N PHE A 606 -15.80 -21.36 33.82
CA PHE A 606 -15.71 -20.16 34.63
C PHE A 606 -15.58 -18.88 33.78
N THR A 607 -15.86 -17.72 34.37
CA THR A 607 -15.52 -16.40 33.82
C THR A 607 -14.88 -15.53 34.89
N LEU A 608 -14.53 -14.28 34.58
CA LEU A 608 -14.03 -13.31 35.54
C LEU A 608 -15.12 -12.28 35.90
N ARG A 609 -15.35 -12.08 37.21
CA ARG A 609 -16.16 -10.98 37.76
C ARG A 609 -15.29 -10.17 38.71
N ASP A 610 -15.16 -8.86 38.46
CA ASP A 610 -14.26 -7.98 39.23
C ASP A 610 -12.81 -8.50 39.29
N GLY A 611 -12.38 -9.19 38.22
CA GLY A 611 -11.06 -9.83 38.12
C GLY A 611 -10.91 -11.15 38.89
N GLN A 612 -11.97 -11.65 39.54
CA GLN A 612 -11.97 -12.93 40.25
C GLN A 612 -12.68 -14.02 39.44
N PRO A 613 -12.16 -15.26 39.40
CA PRO A 613 -12.82 -16.34 38.67
C PRO A 613 -14.06 -16.83 39.40
N ILE A 614 -15.17 -16.98 38.66
CA ILE A 614 -16.43 -17.50 39.17
C ILE A 614 -16.98 -18.60 38.25
N ASP A 615 -17.67 -19.59 38.81
CA ASP A 615 -18.40 -20.61 38.07
C ASP A 615 -19.77 -20.11 37.57
N SER A 616 -20.51 -20.97 36.86
CA SER A 616 -21.82 -20.63 36.31
C SER A 616 -22.93 -20.44 37.36
N ASN A 617 -22.68 -20.80 38.62
CA ASN A 617 -23.55 -20.52 39.76
C ASN A 617 -23.16 -19.22 40.47
N GLY A 618 -22.09 -18.56 40.03
CA GLY A 618 -21.54 -17.34 40.63
C GLY A 618 -20.69 -17.56 41.88
N ALA A 619 -20.29 -18.81 42.15
CA ALA A 619 -19.39 -19.19 43.23
C ALA A 619 -17.92 -19.04 42.80
N ASP A 620 -17.02 -18.79 43.74
CA ASP A 620 -15.59 -18.62 43.47
C ASP A 620 -15.00 -19.91 42.84
N TYR A 621 -14.23 -19.73 41.77
CA TYR A 621 -13.59 -20.84 41.05
C TYR A 621 -12.05 -20.81 41.23
N PRO A 622 -11.43 -21.82 41.87
CA PRO A 622 -9.98 -21.86 42.05
C PRO A 622 -9.27 -22.39 40.79
N ILE A 623 -8.58 -21.51 40.07
CA ILE A 623 -7.81 -21.91 38.88
C ILE A 623 -6.59 -22.76 39.31
N THR A 624 -6.52 -23.99 38.82
CA THR A 624 -5.39 -24.92 39.03
C THR A 624 -4.31 -24.72 37.95
N ASP A 625 -3.25 -25.51 37.95
CA ASP A 625 -2.22 -25.47 36.88
C ASP A 625 -2.64 -26.23 35.61
N SER A 626 -3.73 -26.99 35.67
CA SER A 626 -4.30 -27.71 34.53
C SER A 626 -4.57 -26.77 33.36
N PRO A 627 -4.56 -27.28 32.10
CA PRO A 627 -4.80 -26.45 30.94
C PRO A 627 -6.15 -25.72 30.99
N VAL A 628 -6.12 -24.43 30.70
CA VAL A 628 -7.28 -23.56 30.52
C VAL A 628 -7.46 -23.30 29.03
N ALA A 629 -8.67 -23.51 28.52
CA ALA A 629 -9.06 -23.22 27.14
C ALA A 629 -10.25 -22.27 27.10
N VAL A 630 -10.52 -21.67 25.93
CA VAL A 630 -11.81 -21.02 25.70
C VAL A 630 -12.88 -22.11 25.62
N ALA A 631 -13.93 -21.98 26.45
CA ALA A 631 -15.00 -22.97 26.50
C ALA A 631 -15.79 -22.99 25.18
N HIS A 632 -16.26 -24.17 24.77
CA HIS A 632 -17.05 -24.36 23.57
C HIS A 632 -18.36 -25.10 23.90
N PRO A 633 -19.54 -24.63 23.44
CA PRO A 633 -20.83 -25.24 23.79
C PRO A 633 -20.96 -26.75 23.47
N MET A 634 -20.29 -27.25 22.44
CA MET A 634 -20.23 -28.69 22.13
C MET A 634 -19.70 -29.56 23.29
N GLU A 635 -18.92 -28.96 24.19
CA GLU A 635 -18.24 -29.65 25.29
C GLU A 635 -18.82 -29.28 26.66
N MET A 636 -19.91 -28.51 26.66
CA MET A 636 -20.59 -28.03 27.87
C MET A 636 -21.93 -28.74 28.05
N ASP A 637 -22.37 -28.87 29.30
CA ASP A 637 -23.76 -29.28 29.53
C ASP A 637 -24.72 -28.13 29.15
N ARG A 638 -25.89 -28.49 28.63
CA ARG A 638 -26.87 -27.50 28.14
C ARG A 638 -27.33 -26.54 29.23
N ALA A 639 -27.49 -27.03 30.47
CA ALA A 639 -27.92 -26.19 31.58
C ALA A 639 -26.83 -25.16 31.95
N ASP A 640 -25.56 -25.50 31.78
CA ASP A 640 -24.41 -24.62 31.97
C ASP A 640 -24.35 -23.53 30.91
N VAL A 641 -24.57 -23.89 29.65
CA VAL A 641 -24.72 -22.91 28.56
C VAL A 641 -25.85 -21.93 28.88
N GLU A 642 -27.03 -22.41 29.29
CA GLU A 642 -28.18 -21.58 29.65
C GLU A 642 -27.88 -20.65 30.84
N ARG A 643 -27.16 -21.14 31.86
CA ARG A 643 -26.71 -20.31 33.00
C ARG A 643 -25.77 -19.20 32.53
N TRP A 644 -24.81 -19.49 31.66
CA TRP A 644 -23.91 -18.47 31.13
C TRP A 644 -24.61 -17.46 30.24
N GLN A 645 -25.49 -17.90 29.34
CA GLN A 645 -26.32 -16.99 28.54
C GLN A 645 -27.09 -16.01 29.43
N LYS A 646 -27.75 -16.52 30.48
CA LYS A 646 -28.43 -15.68 31.47
C LYS A 646 -27.48 -14.74 32.21
N TYR A 647 -26.27 -15.20 32.56
CA TYR A 647 -25.27 -14.36 33.21
C TYR A 647 -24.88 -13.17 32.33
N PHE A 648 -24.47 -13.40 31.09
CA PHE A 648 -24.05 -12.32 30.18
C PHE A 648 -25.19 -11.33 29.91
N THR A 649 -26.39 -11.85 29.68
CA THR A 649 -27.59 -11.04 29.48
C THR A 649 -27.93 -10.18 30.70
N SER A 650 -28.04 -10.77 31.90
CA SER A 650 -28.42 -10.05 33.12
C SER A 650 -27.41 -8.98 33.58
N HIS A 651 -26.15 -9.10 33.14
CA HIS A 651 -25.10 -8.12 33.41
C HIS A 651 -24.85 -7.16 32.24
N ALA A 652 -25.67 -7.22 31.18
CA ALA A 652 -25.51 -6.44 29.95
C ALA A 652 -24.10 -6.55 29.31
N LEU A 653 -23.47 -7.72 29.46
CA LEU A 653 -22.14 -8.02 28.93
C LEU A 653 -22.25 -8.63 27.54
N LYS A 654 -21.42 -8.14 26.61
CA LYS A 654 -21.40 -8.61 25.22
C LYS A 654 -20.15 -9.43 24.97
N GLN A 655 -20.32 -10.68 24.54
CA GLN A 655 -19.17 -11.50 24.19
C GLN A 655 -18.52 -10.99 22.88
N PRO A 656 -17.19 -11.12 22.72
CA PRO A 656 -16.47 -10.67 21.53
C PRO A 656 -16.78 -11.47 20.25
N PHE A 657 -17.38 -12.64 20.41
CA PHE A 657 -17.91 -13.51 19.37
C PHE A 657 -19.00 -14.37 20.02
N ALA A 658 -19.82 -15.07 19.22
CA ALA A 658 -21.02 -15.73 19.70
C ALA A 658 -20.79 -16.69 20.88
N GLN A 659 -19.62 -17.33 21.02
CA GLN A 659 -19.24 -18.28 22.07
C GLN A 659 -20.39 -19.08 22.71
N VAL A 660 -21.06 -18.61 23.78
CA VAL A 660 -22.15 -19.38 24.43
C VAL A 660 -23.46 -19.41 23.62
N TRP A 661 -23.55 -18.58 22.59
CA TRP A 661 -24.59 -18.55 21.57
C TRP A 661 -24.14 -19.22 20.25
N GLU A 662 -22.93 -19.81 20.19
CA GLU A 662 -22.54 -20.65 19.08
C GLU A 662 -23.49 -21.85 18.97
N PRO A 663 -24.07 -22.14 17.79
CA PRO A 663 -24.95 -23.28 17.62
C PRO A 663 -24.20 -24.59 17.85
N VAL A 664 -24.85 -25.56 18.51
CA VAL A 664 -24.33 -26.93 18.64
C VAL A 664 -24.99 -27.79 17.58
N ILE A 665 -24.20 -28.25 16.61
CA ILE A 665 -24.66 -29.06 15.49
C ILE A 665 -24.77 -30.52 15.90
N ASP A 666 -25.93 -31.12 15.66
CA ASP A 666 -26.09 -32.57 15.69
C ASP A 666 -25.54 -33.17 14.38
N PHE A 667 -24.30 -33.64 14.43
CA PHE A 667 -23.60 -34.23 13.29
C PHE A 667 -24.32 -35.43 12.68
N THR A 668 -25.18 -36.12 13.43
CA THR A 668 -25.98 -37.25 12.92
C THR A 668 -27.06 -36.81 11.93
N GLN A 669 -27.45 -35.53 11.96
CA GLN A 669 -28.44 -34.94 11.06
C GLN A 669 -27.79 -34.23 9.85
N VAL A 670 -26.46 -34.20 9.78
CA VAL A 670 -25.74 -33.55 8.68
C VAL A 670 -25.70 -34.51 7.49
N ARG A 671 -26.50 -34.21 6.46
CA ARG A 671 -26.60 -35.01 5.23
C ARG A 671 -25.75 -34.40 4.12
N GLU A 672 -25.29 -35.24 3.19
CA GLU A 672 -24.45 -34.79 2.08
C GLU A 672 -25.15 -33.78 1.16
N ASP A 673 -26.47 -33.90 1.00
CA ASP A 673 -27.29 -33.01 0.19
C ASP A 673 -27.68 -31.69 0.87
N ARG A 674 -27.18 -31.40 2.08
CA ARG A 674 -27.63 -30.28 2.93
C ARG A 674 -27.63 -28.92 2.23
N TYR A 675 -26.62 -28.62 1.43
CA TYR A 675 -26.49 -27.33 0.71
C TYR A 675 -26.67 -27.46 -0.80
N GLN A 676 -27.03 -28.64 -1.30
CA GLN A 676 -27.02 -28.93 -2.72
C GLN A 676 -28.00 -28.02 -3.49
N GLY A 677 -27.48 -27.35 -4.52
CA GLY A 677 -28.25 -26.47 -5.40
C GLY A 677 -28.55 -25.09 -4.82
N VAL A 678 -28.06 -24.76 -3.62
CA VAL A 678 -28.24 -23.42 -3.03
C VAL A 678 -27.26 -22.45 -3.68
N SER A 679 -27.76 -21.37 -4.27
CA SER A 679 -26.91 -20.27 -4.77
C SER A 679 -26.62 -19.25 -3.68
N ILE A 680 -25.35 -18.89 -3.49
CA ILE A 680 -24.94 -17.81 -2.58
C ILE A 680 -23.92 -16.88 -3.27
N PRO A 681 -23.93 -15.56 -3.00
CA PRO A 681 -22.94 -14.64 -3.53
C PRO A 681 -21.50 -14.97 -3.08
N ALA A 682 -20.54 -14.90 -4.00
CA ALA A 682 -19.13 -15.23 -3.74
C ALA A 682 -18.48 -14.36 -2.66
N TYR A 683 -18.92 -13.11 -2.47
CA TYR A 683 -18.40 -12.23 -1.41
C TYR A 683 -18.58 -12.82 -0.01
N ARG A 684 -19.52 -13.75 0.20
CA ARG A 684 -19.74 -14.40 1.50
C ARG A 684 -18.55 -15.23 1.94
N PHE A 685 -17.80 -15.82 1.00
CA PHE A 685 -16.60 -16.61 1.28
C PHE A 685 -15.31 -15.77 1.34
N LYS A 686 -15.29 -14.58 0.73
CA LYS A 686 -14.09 -13.74 0.70
C LYS A 686 -13.74 -13.21 2.09
N GLY A 687 -12.50 -13.45 2.53
CA GLY A 687 -11.97 -12.94 3.80
C GLY A 687 -12.47 -13.70 5.04
N GLN A 688 -12.90 -14.95 4.87
CA GLN A 688 -13.40 -15.81 5.93
C GLN A 688 -12.32 -16.73 6.52
N ASP A 689 -11.03 -16.44 6.29
CA ASP A 689 -9.90 -17.26 6.74
C ASP A 689 -9.93 -17.48 8.26
N LYS A 690 -10.37 -16.47 9.02
CA LYS A 690 -10.51 -16.55 10.49
C LYS A 690 -11.53 -17.60 10.97
N HIS A 691 -12.45 -18.01 10.09
CA HIS A 691 -13.47 -19.03 10.34
C HIS A 691 -13.05 -20.41 9.79
N GLY A 692 -11.81 -20.55 9.30
CA GLY A 692 -11.32 -21.78 8.70
C GLY A 692 -11.72 -21.96 7.23
N ILE A 693 -12.15 -20.89 6.55
CA ILE A 693 -12.59 -20.92 5.15
C ILE A 693 -11.60 -20.12 4.29
N GLY A 694 -10.80 -20.80 3.48
CA GLY A 694 -9.88 -20.18 2.54
C GLY A 694 -10.55 -19.81 1.22
N PHE A 695 -10.14 -18.68 0.64
CA PHE A 695 -10.67 -18.16 -0.63
C PHE A 695 -9.52 -17.68 -1.51
N ALA A 696 -9.29 -18.35 -2.64
CA ALA A 696 -8.22 -18.00 -3.58
C ALA A 696 -8.73 -18.04 -5.02
N PHE A 697 -8.40 -17.02 -5.81
CA PHE A 697 -8.73 -16.98 -7.23
C PHE A 697 -7.47 -16.88 -8.08
N GLN A 698 -7.30 -17.83 -9.01
CA GLN A 698 -6.22 -17.83 -9.97
C GLN A 698 -6.68 -17.13 -11.25
N TYR A 699 -6.27 -15.88 -11.44
CA TYR A 699 -6.72 -15.05 -12.56
C TYR A 699 -6.36 -15.65 -13.93
N ASP A 700 -5.19 -16.27 -14.07
CA ASP A 700 -4.74 -16.83 -15.35
C ASP A 700 -5.54 -18.08 -15.74
N ALA A 701 -5.91 -18.92 -14.77
CA ALA A 701 -6.74 -20.11 -14.96
C ALA A 701 -8.26 -19.84 -14.90
N SER A 702 -8.66 -18.64 -14.46
CA SER A 702 -10.05 -18.31 -14.10
C SER A 702 -10.65 -19.32 -13.12
N GLU A 703 -9.85 -19.77 -12.15
CA GLU A 703 -10.23 -20.84 -11.22
C GLU A 703 -10.38 -20.27 -9.81
N LEU A 704 -11.59 -20.43 -9.24
CA LEU A 704 -11.84 -20.16 -7.83
C LEU A 704 -11.58 -21.44 -7.03
N SER A 705 -10.81 -21.32 -5.95
CA SER A 705 -10.56 -22.37 -4.99
C SER A 705 -11.10 -21.95 -3.62
N LEU A 706 -11.91 -22.83 -3.03
CA LEU A 706 -12.37 -22.72 -1.65
C LEU A 706 -11.77 -23.87 -0.85
N SER A 707 -11.29 -23.59 0.35
CA SER A 707 -10.87 -24.60 1.31
C SER A 707 -11.62 -24.42 2.63
N PHE A 708 -11.87 -25.52 3.33
CA PHE A 708 -12.60 -25.51 4.59
C PHE A 708 -11.84 -26.40 5.59
N THR A 709 -11.71 -25.94 6.82
CA THR A 709 -11.02 -26.70 7.87
C THR A 709 -11.88 -27.89 8.30
N ASP A 710 -11.31 -29.09 8.28
CA ASP A 710 -11.96 -30.37 8.65
C ASP A 710 -13.21 -30.74 7.82
N CYS A 711 -13.50 -30.05 6.71
CA CYS A 711 -14.63 -30.38 5.84
C CYS A 711 -14.42 -30.01 4.38
N HIS A 712 -15.36 -30.42 3.53
CA HIS A 712 -15.36 -30.23 2.10
C HIS A 712 -16.76 -29.84 1.62
N LEU A 713 -16.82 -28.84 0.74
CA LEU A 713 -18.03 -28.38 0.10
C LEU A 713 -17.80 -28.29 -1.40
N ASP A 714 -18.52 -29.11 -2.16
CA ASP A 714 -18.54 -28.97 -3.61
C ASP A 714 -19.21 -27.65 -3.98
N PHE A 715 -18.74 -26.99 -5.04
CA PHE A 715 -19.40 -25.79 -5.56
C PHE A 715 -19.21 -25.65 -7.08
N GLY A 716 -20.20 -25.04 -7.72
CA GLY A 716 -20.15 -24.60 -9.10
C GLY A 716 -19.86 -23.09 -9.17
N PRO A 717 -18.99 -22.65 -10.10
CA PRO A 717 -18.56 -21.25 -10.22
C PRO A 717 -19.68 -20.24 -10.55
N GLY A 718 -20.82 -20.73 -11.07
CA GLY A 718 -22.01 -19.92 -11.34
C GLY A 718 -21.72 -18.63 -12.11
N THR A 719 -22.29 -17.51 -11.66
CA THR A 719 -22.04 -16.17 -12.23
C THR A 719 -20.92 -15.43 -11.52
N ALA A 720 -20.28 -16.05 -10.53
CA ALA A 720 -19.17 -15.45 -9.79
C ALA A 720 -17.86 -15.48 -10.58
N VAL A 721 -17.65 -16.49 -11.41
CA VAL A 721 -16.40 -16.66 -12.17
C VAL A 721 -16.65 -16.44 -13.65
N GLU A 722 -15.96 -15.46 -14.19
CA GLU A 722 -15.87 -15.16 -15.61
C GLU A 722 -14.41 -15.28 -16.06
N ARG A 723 -14.17 -15.26 -17.38
CA ARG A 723 -12.81 -15.39 -17.91
C ARG A 723 -11.93 -14.23 -17.40
N HIS A 724 -10.89 -14.57 -16.66
CA HIS A 724 -9.94 -13.66 -16.00
C HIS A 724 -10.59 -12.65 -15.03
N PHE A 725 -11.82 -12.90 -14.59
CA PHE A 725 -12.58 -12.00 -13.74
C PHE A 725 -13.37 -12.73 -12.66
N LEU A 726 -13.32 -12.20 -11.44
CA LEU A 726 -14.07 -12.70 -10.30
C LEU A 726 -15.09 -11.64 -9.88
N ASN A 727 -16.36 -11.90 -10.18
CA ASN A 727 -17.49 -11.10 -9.74
C ASN A 727 -17.90 -11.52 -8.32
N LEU A 728 -17.51 -10.75 -7.31
CA LEU A 728 -17.84 -11.08 -5.92
C LEU A 728 -19.34 -10.99 -5.63
N GLN A 729 -20.09 -10.24 -6.43
CA GLN A 729 -21.56 -10.17 -6.35
C GLN A 729 -22.23 -11.30 -7.15
N GLY A 730 -21.47 -12.04 -7.96
CA GLY A 730 -21.97 -13.21 -8.66
C GLY A 730 -22.19 -14.39 -7.71
N GLU A 731 -23.03 -15.32 -8.15
CA GLU A 731 -23.50 -16.45 -7.36
C GLU A 731 -22.62 -17.68 -7.56
N LEU A 732 -22.28 -18.36 -6.47
CA LEU A 732 -21.74 -19.72 -6.45
C LEU A 732 -22.88 -20.68 -6.14
N THR A 733 -22.96 -21.80 -6.85
CA THR A 733 -23.95 -22.84 -6.55
C THR A 733 -23.30 -23.90 -5.67
N LEU A 734 -23.76 -24.02 -4.42
CA LEU A 734 -23.25 -25.00 -3.48
C LEU A 734 -23.71 -26.41 -3.86
N GLY A 735 -22.87 -27.39 -3.58
CA GLY A 735 -23.06 -28.79 -3.90
C GLY A 735 -23.11 -29.67 -2.64
N ALA A 736 -22.58 -30.89 -2.77
CA ALA A 736 -22.53 -31.83 -1.67
C ALA A 736 -21.53 -31.39 -0.59
N PHE A 737 -21.91 -31.63 0.67
CA PHE A 737 -21.11 -31.29 1.85
C PHE A 737 -20.68 -32.55 2.60
N ARG A 738 -19.39 -32.62 2.94
CA ARG A 738 -18.79 -33.75 3.66
C ARG A 738 -17.87 -33.20 4.74
N TYR A 739 -17.75 -33.87 5.89
CA TYR A 739 -16.79 -33.50 6.92
C TYR A 739 -15.87 -34.67 7.27
N GLU A 740 -14.63 -34.37 7.64
CA GLU A 740 -13.62 -35.35 8.00
C GLU A 740 -13.60 -35.63 9.51
N LYS A 741 -13.96 -34.63 10.33
CA LYS A 741 -13.93 -34.70 11.78
C LYS A 741 -15.11 -33.93 12.39
N GLU A 742 -15.66 -34.44 13.49
CA GLU A 742 -16.62 -33.71 14.33
C GLU A 742 -15.86 -32.73 15.24
N SER A 743 -15.31 -31.66 14.66
CA SER A 743 -14.53 -30.66 15.38
C SER A 743 -15.31 -29.38 15.67
N ARG A 744 -14.79 -28.55 16.59
CA ARG A 744 -15.30 -27.19 16.85
C ARG A 744 -15.29 -26.34 15.57
N ALA A 745 -14.26 -26.46 14.73
CA ALA A 745 -14.18 -25.78 13.44
C ALA A 745 -15.28 -26.25 12.47
N THR A 746 -15.52 -27.56 12.35
CA THR A 746 -16.61 -28.09 11.52
C THR A 746 -17.98 -27.64 12.00
N ASN A 747 -18.23 -27.69 13.31
CA ASN A 747 -19.46 -27.17 13.92
C ASN A 747 -19.70 -25.70 13.53
N HIS A 748 -18.65 -24.88 13.65
CA HIS A 748 -18.70 -23.48 13.31
C HIS A 748 -18.97 -23.20 11.83
N ILE A 749 -18.27 -23.93 10.94
CA ILE A 749 -18.46 -23.80 9.48
C ILE A 749 -19.89 -24.20 9.08
N ILE A 750 -20.43 -25.27 9.66
CA ILE A 750 -21.83 -25.66 9.42
C ILE A 750 -22.77 -24.55 9.92
N GLY A 751 -22.56 -24.02 11.13
CA GLY A 751 -23.36 -22.91 11.65
C GLY A 751 -23.34 -21.66 10.76
N LEU A 752 -22.18 -21.32 10.18
CA LEU A 752 -22.05 -20.23 9.22
C LEU A 752 -22.76 -20.50 7.89
N LEU A 753 -22.58 -21.69 7.31
CA LEU A 753 -23.22 -22.07 6.06
C LEU A 753 -24.74 -22.16 6.22
N ASP A 754 -25.23 -22.73 7.33
CA ASP A 754 -26.64 -22.72 7.70
C ASP A 754 -27.16 -21.28 7.78
N LYS A 755 -26.44 -20.37 8.46
CA LYS A 755 -26.80 -18.95 8.50
C LYS A 755 -26.89 -18.40 7.08
N TRP A 756 -25.83 -18.47 6.27
CA TRP A 756 -25.77 -17.86 4.93
C TRP A 756 -26.82 -18.41 3.95
N THR A 757 -27.06 -19.72 3.97
CA THR A 757 -28.07 -20.35 3.10
C THR A 757 -29.49 -19.98 3.51
N VAL A 758 -29.76 -19.80 4.80
CA VAL A 758 -31.06 -19.33 5.32
C VAL A 758 -31.36 -17.90 4.85
N TYR A 759 -30.39 -16.97 4.86
CA TYR A 759 -30.59 -15.62 4.30
C TYR A 759 -30.99 -15.65 2.82
N GLY A 760 -30.39 -16.53 2.02
CA GLY A 760 -30.75 -16.69 0.60
C GLY A 760 -32.15 -17.26 0.38
N ARG A 761 -32.67 -18.07 1.31
CA ARG A 761 -34.04 -18.59 1.27
C ARG A 761 -35.05 -17.54 1.74
N VAL A 762 -34.70 -16.78 2.78
CA VAL A 762 -35.51 -15.66 3.26
C VAL A 762 -35.66 -14.59 2.19
N SER A 763 -34.59 -14.21 1.49
CA SER A 763 -34.66 -13.22 0.40
C SER A 763 -35.53 -13.67 -0.77
N LYS A 764 -35.66 -14.98 -0.99
CA LYS A 764 -36.57 -15.60 -1.96
C LYS A 764 -38.00 -15.82 -1.42
N ASP A 765 -38.28 -15.37 -0.20
CA ASP A 765 -39.54 -15.53 0.51
C ASP A 765 -39.98 -17.01 0.70
N ASP A 766 -39.02 -17.93 0.82
CA ASP A 766 -39.27 -19.34 1.08
C ASP A 766 -39.53 -19.61 2.58
N ALA A 767 -40.80 -19.53 2.98
CA ALA A 767 -41.24 -19.75 4.37
C ALA A 767 -40.90 -21.15 4.92
N SER A 768 -40.59 -22.14 4.09
CA SER A 768 -40.19 -23.47 4.58
C SER A 768 -38.84 -23.47 5.29
N VAL A 769 -38.11 -22.35 5.24
CA VAL A 769 -36.85 -22.12 5.96
C VAL A 769 -36.98 -22.27 7.47
N VAL A 770 -38.16 -22.06 8.06
CA VAL A 770 -38.35 -22.26 9.52
C VAL A 770 -38.07 -23.69 9.99
N ARG A 771 -38.16 -24.66 9.08
CA ARG A 771 -37.85 -26.08 9.35
C ARG A 771 -36.36 -26.33 9.53
N THR A 772 -35.50 -25.37 9.20
CA THR A 772 -34.04 -25.47 9.36
C THR A 772 -33.53 -24.64 10.54
N LEU A 773 -34.43 -24.02 11.32
CA LEU A 773 -34.08 -23.11 12.41
C LEU A 773 -33.96 -23.80 13.78
N ASP A 774 -34.11 -25.12 13.85
CA ASP A 774 -34.06 -25.86 15.12
C ASP A 774 -32.73 -25.67 15.89
N VAL A 775 -31.66 -25.32 15.18
CA VAL A 775 -30.33 -25.01 15.73
C VAL A 775 -30.06 -23.51 15.93
N PHE A 776 -31.00 -22.65 15.53
CA PHE A 776 -30.84 -21.20 15.60
C PHE A 776 -31.25 -20.68 16.99
N THR A 777 -30.45 -19.76 17.52
CA THR A 777 -30.78 -18.99 18.72
C THR A 777 -31.87 -17.95 18.45
N LEU A 778 -32.54 -17.46 19.48
CA LEU A 778 -33.51 -16.36 19.35
C LEU A 778 -32.90 -15.13 18.68
N ALA A 779 -31.64 -14.82 18.99
CA ALA A 779 -30.90 -13.72 18.41
C ALA A 779 -30.84 -13.86 16.88
N GLN A 780 -30.42 -15.03 16.40
CA GLN A 780 -30.32 -15.32 14.97
C GLN A 780 -31.70 -15.34 14.30
N VAL A 781 -32.73 -15.89 14.95
CA VAL A 781 -34.11 -15.85 14.42
C VAL A 781 -34.64 -14.42 14.33
N THR A 782 -34.32 -13.57 15.31
CA THR A 782 -34.70 -12.15 15.29
C THR A 782 -33.95 -11.37 14.21
N GLU A 783 -32.66 -11.66 13.99
CA GLU A 783 -31.86 -11.11 12.90
C GLU A 783 -32.44 -11.49 11.53
N LEU A 784 -32.86 -12.75 11.36
CA LEU A 784 -33.54 -13.22 10.16
C LEU A 784 -34.90 -12.57 9.97
N LEU A 785 -35.65 -12.34 11.04
CA LEU A 785 -36.93 -11.65 10.98
C LEU A 785 -36.75 -10.19 10.54
N ASN A 786 -35.74 -9.49 11.08
CA ASN A 786 -35.39 -8.14 10.66
C ASN A 786 -34.98 -8.11 9.19
N PHE A 787 -34.14 -9.05 8.75
CA PHE A 787 -33.75 -9.19 7.36
C PHE A 787 -34.96 -9.49 6.44
N ALA A 788 -35.89 -10.34 6.88
CA ALA A 788 -37.13 -10.62 6.14
C ALA A 788 -38.00 -9.37 6.00
N MET A 789 -38.10 -8.54 7.05
CA MET A 789 -38.80 -7.25 7.02
C MET A 789 -38.14 -6.27 6.04
N GLU A 790 -36.80 -6.16 6.08
CA GLU A 790 -36.04 -5.32 5.16
C GLU A 790 -36.20 -5.75 3.69
N ASN A 791 -36.32 -7.05 3.42
CA ASN A 791 -36.50 -7.61 2.07
C ASN A 791 -37.97 -7.78 1.65
N GLN A 792 -38.93 -7.35 2.49
CA GLN A 792 -40.38 -7.49 2.25
C GLN A 792 -40.85 -8.95 2.03
N SER A 793 -40.14 -9.90 2.62
CA SER A 793 -40.39 -11.34 2.53
C SER A 793 -41.59 -11.74 3.42
N THR A 794 -42.80 -11.47 2.94
CA THR A 794 -44.03 -11.51 3.76
C THR A 794 -44.33 -12.91 4.31
N ASN A 795 -44.08 -13.97 3.54
CA ASN A 795 -44.31 -15.34 3.99
C ASN A 795 -43.27 -15.75 5.05
N CYS A 796 -42.00 -15.39 4.84
CA CYS A 796 -40.93 -15.61 5.81
C CYS A 796 -41.17 -14.82 7.11
N ILE A 797 -41.61 -13.56 7.05
CA ILE A 797 -41.92 -12.74 8.24
C ILE A 797 -42.97 -13.46 9.11
N ALA A 798 -44.08 -13.91 8.51
CA ALA A 798 -45.13 -14.61 9.23
C ALA A 798 -44.64 -15.92 9.85
N ALA A 799 -43.89 -16.72 9.09
CA ALA A 799 -43.35 -17.99 9.55
C ALA A 799 -42.31 -17.82 10.67
N LEU A 800 -41.40 -16.85 10.55
CA LEU A 800 -40.38 -16.54 11.54
C LEU A 800 -40.98 -15.98 12.83
N LEU A 801 -42.01 -15.13 12.75
CA LEU A 801 -42.75 -14.66 13.92
C LEU A 801 -43.45 -15.81 14.66
N ALA A 802 -44.12 -16.70 13.92
CA ALA A 802 -44.78 -17.87 14.50
C ALA A 802 -43.75 -18.79 15.18
N TYR A 803 -42.65 -19.11 14.49
CA TYR A 803 -41.56 -19.91 15.04
C TYR A 803 -40.97 -19.28 16.30
N LYS A 804 -40.70 -17.96 16.27
CA LYS A 804 -40.18 -17.21 17.40
C LYS A 804 -41.10 -17.30 18.63
N ASN A 805 -42.39 -17.05 18.42
CA ASN A 805 -43.39 -17.05 19.50
C ASN A 805 -43.60 -18.44 20.10
N GLU A 806 -43.48 -19.50 19.29
CA GLU A 806 -43.62 -20.89 19.74
C GLU A 806 -42.38 -21.37 20.51
N ARG A 807 -41.17 -21.11 19.99
CA ARG A 807 -39.92 -21.67 20.53
C ARG A 807 -39.25 -20.81 21.60
N PHE A 808 -39.55 -19.51 21.67
CA PHE A 808 -38.89 -18.56 22.57
C PHE A 808 -39.90 -17.71 23.37
N ALA A 809 -41.04 -18.31 23.72
CA ALA A 809 -42.17 -17.64 24.37
C ALA A 809 -41.79 -16.90 25.69
N ASP A 810 -40.74 -17.34 26.38
CA ASP A 810 -40.33 -16.85 27.70
C ASP A 810 -39.20 -15.79 27.67
N PHE A 811 -38.79 -15.29 26.50
CA PHE A 811 -37.57 -14.47 26.35
C PHE A 811 -37.87 -13.01 26.00
N ASP A 812 -37.30 -12.06 26.78
CA ASP A 812 -37.46 -10.62 26.56
C ASP A 812 -36.64 -10.14 25.34
N PRO A 813 -37.26 -9.54 24.32
CA PRO A 813 -36.59 -9.11 23.09
C PRO A 813 -35.58 -7.96 23.26
N MET A 814 -35.41 -7.37 24.45
CA MET A 814 -34.42 -6.31 24.70
C MET A 814 -32.99 -6.81 24.97
N ASP A 815 -32.80 -8.12 25.12
CA ASP A 815 -31.56 -8.74 25.57
C ASP A 815 -30.71 -9.32 24.44
N VAL A 816 -30.43 -8.58 23.36
CA VAL A 816 -29.57 -9.12 22.29
C VAL A 816 -28.73 -8.04 21.61
N PHE A 817 -27.45 -7.98 21.97
CA PHE A 817 -26.41 -7.46 21.08
C PHE A 817 -25.08 -8.16 21.37
N THR A 818 -24.51 -8.85 20.38
CA THR A 818 -23.06 -9.10 20.33
C THR A 818 -22.34 -7.85 19.81
N LEU A 819 -21.03 -7.75 20.07
CA LEU A 819 -20.16 -6.73 19.47
C LEU A 819 -19.57 -7.30 18.17
N ASP A 820 -20.37 -7.46 17.12
CA ASP A 820 -19.80 -7.76 15.79
C ASP A 820 -19.21 -6.50 15.14
#